data_AF-A0A3B1A3W3-F1
#
_entry.id   AF-A0A3B1A3W3-F1
#
_cell.length_a   1.000
_cell.length_b   1.000
_cell.length_c   1.000
_cell.angle_alpha   90.00
_cell.angle_beta   90.00
_cell.angle_gamma   90.00
#
_symmetry.space_group_name_H-M   'P 1'
#
loop_
_entity.id
_entity.type
_entity.pdbx_description
1 polymer ?
#
loop_
_entity_poly.entity_id
_entity_poly.type
_entity_poly.pdbx_seq_one_letter_code
_entity_poly.pdbx_strand_id
1 'polypeptide(L)'
;MNLEKLFQRGVDLHNQHLLEEAKETYQKVLSKEPRHAEALYYTGIIHAQLGHPIEAIKLYKKSLAVKPDTSAVHNDLGITLNNLQKHSEALAAFQHAVKADPENVEAYNNLGGVLGYFERSDEAQACFIKALAIMPDHDEANYNLGVVFSDRKQFSTAEQYYNNALKRNPDHFRALTNLGIIKMKQQHLQQACAYFQQALKIEPGHSNTLSQLAICLRQMCSWESFAEIQQSLIQWHQSSQTVPNAFAFLMWSDDPAAQQKCARSYTKSIINNSFNPINALPANDAPRIKVAYLSADFREHPVSYLTAELYELHDRTKFEITAIAYGPPNNSPMRQRLMKAFDHFHEAGHLSDTEVAELIASSGIHIVVDLTGHTHGSRLAVLARRPAPIQINYLGYIGTMGAKFIDYILVDKFSVPAQQQPFFDEQLVHLPCYMVTDSKQKASDKTPSKSSCCLPEKGFVYCCFNNTSKITPTLFSIWMRCLKAVPDSVLWLVDDNEWMRENLRREAKQHNIDPHRLIFAVRIPLPEHLARQRLADLFLDTLPYNAGTTASDALGIGLPVITCPGNSFVSRMSGSLLHAAGLPELAVETLSDYEALAIRLACEPELLKITKAKLIDNRSSAPLFDSQKFCTNFEAALTLMVDKWHDSVKNPSQQMTEKPNLIAMLEDTVALHQKGDIDTAEDGYKKILEKEPENADALHLYGVINAQRGNIDKAIALYHHAIRIDSGLYAAHNNLGIALGSIGEFHQAAESFRHANEISPNDESHHNLGNCHYYLKQYNEAISQYEKALAINPDHANSQRNIKACLKHLEQ
;
A
#
# COMPACT_ATOMS: atom_id res chain seq x y z
N MET A 1 43.47 33.91 -30.90
CA MET A 1 42.86 34.39 -29.63
C MET A 1 43.81 34.07 -28.48
N ASN A 2 44.13 35.04 -27.61
CA ASN A 2 44.91 34.81 -26.39
C ASN A 2 44.20 33.76 -25.51
N LEU A 3 44.96 32.95 -24.76
CA LEU A 3 44.44 31.84 -23.96
C LEU A 3 43.36 32.29 -22.96
N GLU A 4 43.57 33.45 -22.33
CA GLU A 4 42.61 34.06 -21.40
C GLU A 4 41.29 34.45 -22.07
N LYS A 5 41.34 35.02 -23.28
CA LYS A 5 40.12 35.30 -24.07
C LYS A 5 39.41 34.03 -24.52
N LEU A 6 40.16 32.94 -24.76
CA LEU A 6 39.60 31.64 -25.11
C LEU A 6 38.90 30.99 -23.92
N PHE A 7 39.50 31.08 -22.74
CA PHE A 7 38.88 30.63 -21.50
C PHE A 7 37.60 31.42 -21.18
N GLN A 8 37.67 32.77 -21.24
CA GLN A 8 36.50 33.62 -21.01
C GLN A 8 35.35 33.31 -21.97
N ARG A 9 35.65 33.04 -23.25
CA ARG A 9 34.62 32.61 -24.22
C ARG A 9 33.95 31.30 -23.80
N GLY A 10 34.69 30.36 -23.20
CA GLY A 10 34.12 29.13 -22.65
C GLY A 10 33.16 29.39 -21.50
N VAL A 11 33.53 30.31 -20.60
CA VAL A 11 32.67 30.75 -19.47
C VAL A 11 31.39 31.41 -19.99
N ASP A 12 31.50 32.30 -20.97
CA ASP A 12 30.33 32.99 -21.54
C ASP A 12 29.35 32.01 -22.21
N LEU A 13 29.88 31.01 -22.93
CA LEU A 13 29.08 29.94 -23.55
C LEU A 13 28.41 29.05 -22.50
N HIS A 14 29.11 28.75 -21.40
CA HIS A 14 28.56 27.97 -20.28
C HIS A 14 27.41 28.71 -19.61
N ASN A 15 27.57 30.01 -19.35
CA ASN A 15 26.52 30.87 -18.79
C ASN A 15 25.30 31.01 -19.72
N GLN A 16 25.46 30.81 -21.03
CA GLN A 16 24.38 30.76 -22.01
C GLN A 16 23.74 29.37 -22.14
N HIS A 17 24.13 28.40 -21.30
CA HIS A 17 23.72 27.00 -21.35
C HIS A 17 24.09 26.26 -22.66
N LEU A 18 25.07 26.77 -23.42
CA LEU A 18 25.60 26.12 -24.62
C LEU A 18 26.72 25.14 -24.22
N LEU A 19 26.34 24.06 -23.53
CA LEU A 19 27.26 23.17 -22.81
C LEU A 19 28.30 22.50 -23.71
N GLU A 20 27.91 21.97 -24.87
CA GLU A 20 28.86 21.31 -25.78
C GLU A 20 29.85 22.31 -26.41
N GLU A 21 29.39 23.50 -26.81
CA GLU A 21 30.26 24.55 -27.35
C GLU A 21 31.24 25.08 -26.29
N ALA A 22 30.79 25.23 -25.04
CA ALA A 22 31.62 25.60 -23.90
C ALA A 22 32.70 24.53 -23.65
N LYS A 23 32.32 23.25 -23.65
CA LYS A 23 33.23 22.11 -23.49
C LYS A 23 34.27 22.03 -24.59
N GLU A 24 33.90 22.18 -25.85
CA GLU A 24 34.87 22.26 -26.96
C GLU A 24 35.85 23.43 -26.77
N THR A 25 35.34 24.57 -26.28
CA THR A 25 36.14 25.75 -26.04
C THR A 25 37.15 25.52 -24.90
N TYR A 26 36.74 24.89 -23.80
CA TYR A 26 37.65 24.50 -22.72
C TYR A 26 38.65 23.43 -23.16
N GLN A 27 38.27 22.48 -24.01
CA GLN A 27 39.22 21.52 -24.59
C GLN A 27 40.30 22.20 -25.43
N LYS A 28 39.96 23.28 -26.16
CA LYS A 28 40.95 24.11 -26.87
C LYS A 28 41.86 24.89 -25.93
N VAL A 29 41.41 25.22 -24.71
CA VAL A 29 42.27 25.76 -23.64
C VAL A 29 43.22 24.66 -23.14
N LEU A 30 42.69 23.48 -22.83
CA LEU A 30 43.45 22.35 -22.29
C LEU A 30 44.44 21.74 -23.29
N SER A 31 44.20 21.84 -24.60
CA SER A 31 45.17 21.42 -25.62
C SER A 31 46.40 22.33 -25.68
N LYS A 32 46.25 23.59 -25.28
CA LYS A 32 47.35 24.57 -25.18
C LYS A 32 48.02 24.52 -23.81
N GLU A 33 47.23 24.34 -22.75
CA GLU A 33 47.71 24.24 -21.37
C GLU A 33 47.02 23.08 -20.63
N PRO A 34 47.59 21.86 -20.66
CA PRO A 34 46.96 20.67 -20.08
C PRO A 34 46.76 20.70 -18.56
N ARG A 35 47.43 21.61 -17.85
CA ARG A 35 47.34 21.81 -16.39
C ARG A 35 46.58 23.08 -15.99
N HIS A 36 45.78 23.67 -16.89
CA HIS A 36 44.95 24.84 -16.56
C HIS A 36 43.81 24.43 -15.61
N ALA A 37 43.91 24.83 -14.33
CA ALA A 37 43.04 24.33 -13.26
C ALA A 37 41.55 24.67 -13.45
N GLU A 38 41.24 25.90 -13.85
CA GLU A 38 39.89 26.39 -14.07
C GLU A 38 39.24 25.72 -15.29
N ALA A 39 39.96 25.60 -16.42
CA ALA A 39 39.46 24.90 -17.60
C ALA A 39 39.16 23.42 -17.30
N LEU A 40 40.01 22.75 -16.49
CA LEU A 40 39.73 21.39 -16.00
C LEU A 40 38.45 21.34 -15.15
N TYR A 41 38.28 22.29 -14.24
CA TYR A 41 37.12 22.39 -13.35
C TYR A 41 35.81 22.61 -14.13
N TYR A 42 35.74 23.64 -14.98
CA TYR A 42 34.53 23.92 -15.76
C TYR A 42 34.20 22.82 -16.77
N THR A 43 35.21 22.16 -17.35
CA THR A 43 34.97 20.95 -18.16
C THR A 43 34.35 19.84 -17.29
N GLY A 44 34.80 19.68 -16.05
CA GLY A 44 34.23 18.76 -15.08
C GLY A 44 32.76 19.06 -14.75
N ILE A 45 32.42 20.33 -14.51
CA ILE A 45 31.02 20.76 -14.27
C ILE A 45 30.14 20.39 -15.45
N ILE A 46 30.58 20.67 -16.68
CA ILE A 46 29.82 20.32 -17.88
C ILE A 46 29.64 18.81 -18.00
N HIS A 47 30.67 18.00 -17.73
CA HIS A 47 30.52 16.54 -17.70
C HIS A 47 29.50 16.09 -16.66
N ALA A 48 29.46 16.69 -15.47
CA ALA A 48 28.45 16.38 -14.46
C ALA A 48 27.04 16.74 -14.95
N GLN A 49 26.86 17.93 -15.54
CA GLN A 49 25.59 18.40 -16.10
C GLN A 49 25.10 17.54 -17.27
N LEU A 50 26.01 16.97 -18.06
CA LEU A 50 25.71 16.05 -19.16
C LEU A 50 25.52 14.58 -18.74
N GLY A 51 25.53 14.28 -17.43
CA GLY A 51 25.34 12.91 -16.94
C GLY A 51 26.57 12.00 -17.07
N HIS A 52 27.78 12.58 -17.14
CA HIS A 52 29.06 11.86 -17.14
C HIS A 52 29.83 12.06 -15.82
N PRO A 53 29.33 11.55 -14.67
CA PRO A 53 29.86 11.86 -13.34
C PRO A 53 31.26 11.28 -13.09
N ILE A 54 31.62 10.16 -13.72
CA ILE A 54 32.95 9.55 -13.58
C ILE A 54 34.02 10.43 -14.24
N GLU A 55 33.74 10.96 -15.42
CA GLU A 55 34.60 11.91 -16.14
C GLU A 55 34.74 13.21 -15.37
N ALA A 56 33.63 13.72 -14.81
CA ALA A 56 33.64 14.90 -13.95
C ALA A 56 34.59 14.73 -12.75
N ILE A 57 34.48 13.61 -12.02
CA ILE A 57 35.37 13.30 -10.88
C ILE A 57 36.84 13.26 -11.31
N LYS A 58 37.17 12.64 -12.45
CA LYS A 58 38.55 12.62 -12.97
C LYS A 58 39.07 14.03 -13.22
N LEU A 59 38.25 14.90 -13.81
CA LEU A 59 38.61 16.29 -14.12
C LEU A 59 38.75 17.14 -12.86
N TYR A 60 37.85 16.99 -11.88
CA TYR A 60 37.98 17.65 -10.58
C TYR A 60 39.27 17.24 -9.85
N LYS A 61 39.60 15.95 -9.81
CA LYS A 61 40.86 15.47 -9.22
C LYS A 61 42.09 16.03 -9.94
N LYS A 62 42.05 16.17 -11.27
CA LYS A 62 43.13 16.83 -12.03
C LYS A 62 43.24 18.33 -11.71
N SER A 63 42.12 19.03 -11.58
CA SER A 63 42.09 20.44 -11.18
C SER A 63 42.68 20.62 -9.77
N LEU A 64 42.27 19.78 -8.81
CA LEU A 64 42.79 19.78 -7.45
C LEU A 64 44.27 19.40 -7.36
N ALA A 65 44.80 18.58 -8.28
CA ALA A 65 46.23 18.30 -8.36
C ALA A 65 47.08 19.51 -8.79
N VAL A 66 46.44 20.56 -9.35
CA VAL A 66 47.08 21.83 -9.71
C VAL A 66 46.83 22.88 -8.62
N LYS A 67 45.59 23.00 -8.13
CA LYS A 67 45.18 23.91 -7.05
C LYS A 67 44.45 23.14 -5.93
N PRO A 68 45.17 22.59 -4.94
CA PRO A 68 44.59 21.69 -3.92
C PRO A 68 43.55 22.33 -3.02
N ASP A 69 43.68 23.62 -2.71
CA ASP A 69 42.83 24.34 -1.75
C ASP A 69 41.72 25.15 -2.45
N THR A 70 41.03 24.52 -3.41
CA THR A 70 39.92 25.18 -4.14
C THR A 70 38.58 24.68 -3.63
N SER A 71 37.92 25.47 -2.77
CA SER A 71 36.66 25.07 -2.10
C SER A 71 35.54 24.65 -3.07
N ALA A 72 35.29 25.44 -4.12
CA ALA A 72 34.26 25.15 -5.12
C ALA A 72 34.46 23.78 -5.80
N VAL A 73 35.71 23.42 -6.12
CA VAL A 73 36.03 22.13 -6.77
C VAL A 73 35.80 20.96 -5.82
N HIS A 74 36.17 21.11 -4.54
CA HIS A 74 35.89 20.10 -3.51
C HIS A 74 34.39 19.95 -3.25
N ASN A 75 33.64 21.05 -3.24
CA ASN A 75 32.18 21.02 -3.10
C ASN A 75 31.51 20.26 -4.26
N ASP A 76 31.84 20.59 -5.52
CA ASP A 76 31.25 19.92 -6.68
C ASP A 76 31.69 18.46 -6.82
N LEU A 77 32.92 18.14 -6.41
CA LEU A 77 33.38 16.77 -6.25
C LEU A 77 32.53 16.03 -5.21
N GLY A 78 32.28 16.65 -4.05
CA GLY A 78 31.41 16.11 -3.01
C GLY A 78 29.99 15.86 -3.51
N ILE A 79 29.37 16.82 -4.20
CA ILE A 79 28.03 16.67 -4.79
C ILE A 79 28.01 15.49 -5.76
N THR A 80 28.99 15.41 -6.67
CA THR A 80 29.05 14.35 -7.68
C THR A 80 29.25 12.97 -7.05
N LEU A 81 30.09 12.86 -6.01
CA LEU A 81 30.29 11.63 -5.26
C LEU A 81 29.04 11.23 -4.47
N ASN A 82 28.34 12.20 -3.88
CA ASN A 82 27.11 11.96 -3.14
C ASN A 82 26.01 11.43 -4.05
N ASN A 83 25.88 11.98 -5.27
CA ASN A 83 24.94 11.50 -6.29
C ASN A 83 25.26 10.07 -6.78
N LEU A 84 26.53 9.65 -6.71
CA LEU A 84 26.97 8.27 -6.95
C LEU A 84 26.88 7.37 -5.70
N GLN A 85 26.23 7.82 -4.63
CA GLN A 85 26.11 7.12 -3.34
C GLN A 85 27.46 6.79 -2.67
N LYS A 86 28.53 7.48 -3.04
CA LYS A 86 29.86 7.37 -2.42
C LYS A 86 29.97 8.31 -1.22
N HIS A 87 29.07 8.15 -0.26
CA HIS A 87 28.87 9.11 0.85
C HIS A 87 30.13 9.36 1.69
N SER A 88 30.97 8.34 1.91
CA SER A 88 32.22 8.51 2.67
C SER A 88 33.26 9.36 1.92
N GLU A 89 33.38 9.18 0.59
CA GLU A 89 34.24 10.02 -0.24
C GLU A 89 33.67 11.46 -0.34
N ALA A 90 32.35 11.58 -0.45
CA ALA A 90 31.66 12.87 -0.47
C ALA A 90 31.86 13.66 0.82
N LEU A 91 31.74 13.00 1.98
CA LEU A 91 32.01 13.59 3.30
C LEU A 91 33.41 14.17 3.38
N ALA A 92 34.43 13.42 2.94
CA ALA A 92 35.81 13.91 2.92
C ALA A 92 35.96 15.13 2.00
N ALA A 93 35.36 15.11 0.81
CA ALA A 93 35.40 16.23 -0.12
C ALA A 93 34.74 17.49 0.46
N PHE A 94 33.55 17.38 1.07
CA PHE A 94 32.90 18.52 1.72
C PHE A 94 33.68 19.06 2.93
N GLN A 95 34.30 18.19 3.73
CA GLN A 95 35.19 18.61 4.82
C GLN A 95 36.40 19.40 4.30
N HIS A 96 36.96 19.01 3.15
CA HIS A 96 38.00 19.80 2.49
C HIS A 96 37.47 21.13 1.96
N ALA A 97 36.26 21.17 1.40
CA ALA A 97 35.65 22.41 0.90
C ALA A 97 35.50 23.48 1.99
N VAL A 98 34.95 23.13 3.15
CA VAL A 98 34.78 24.08 4.28
C VAL A 98 36.11 24.46 4.95
N LYS A 99 37.14 23.62 4.83
CA LYS A 99 38.50 23.93 5.32
C LYS A 99 39.21 24.91 4.39
N ALA A 100 39.03 24.75 3.08
CA ALA A 100 39.62 25.62 2.06
C ALA A 100 38.96 27.01 2.05
N ASP A 101 37.65 27.08 2.31
CA ASP A 101 36.91 28.33 2.46
C ASP A 101 35.90 28.24 3.61
N PRO A 102 36.21 28.81 4.79
CA PRO A 102 35.30 28.84 5.94
C PRO A 102 34.05 29.72 5.78
N GLU A 103 33.90 30.44 4.66
CA GLU A 103 32.72 31.27 4.35
C GLU A 103 31.83 30.61 3.28
N ASN A 104 32.16 29.41 2.79
CA ASN A 104 31.38 28.71 1.76
C ASN A 104 30.09 28.10 2.33
N VAL A 105 28.98 28.81 2.15
CA VAL A 105 27.65 28.44 2.66
C VAL A 105 27.15 27.10 2.08
N GLU A 106 27.29 26.91 0.78
CA GLU A 106 26.85 25.69 0.08
C GLU A 106 27.63 24.46 0.57
N ALA A 107 28.93 24.60 0.80
CA ALA A 107 29.76 23.52 1.34
C ALA A 107 29.33 23.11 2.75
N TYR A 108 28.97 24.07 3.62
CA TYR A 108 28.42 23.74 4.95
C TYR A 108 27.03 23.08 4.85
N ASN A 109 26.15 23.56 3.97
CA ASN A 109 24.84 22.95 3.76
C ASN A 109 24.98 21.49 3.27
N ASN A 110 25.82 21.26 2.25
CA ASN A 110 26.05 19.91 1.71
C ASN A 110 26.77 18.99 2.70
N LEU A 111 27.74 19.51 3.47
CA LEU A 111 28.39 18.78 4.56
C LEU A 111 27.36 18.34 5.62
N GLY A 112 26.48 19.25 6.03
CA GLY A 112 25.40 18.94 6.96
C GLY A 112 24.47 17.84 6.43
N GLY A 113 24.11 17.91 5.15
CA GLY A 113 23.29 16.89 4.49
C GLY A 113 23.90 15.49 4.52
N VAL A 114 25.19 15.36 4.18
CA VAL A 114 25.87 14.05 4.20
C VAL A 114 26.14 13.54 5.63
N LEU A 115 26.37 14.44 6.60
CA LEU A 115 26.49 14.06 8.01
C LEU A 115 25.17 13.48 8.54
N GLY A 116 24.03 14.03 8.10
CA GLY A 116 22.71 13.49 8.38
C GLY A 116 22.54 12.04 7.90
N TYR A 117 23.09 11.69 6.73
CA TYR A 117 23.09 10.31 6.22
C TYR A 117 23.84 9.33 7.13
N PHE A 118 24.90 9.79 7.80
CA PHE A 118 25.66 9.00 8.77
C PHE A 118 25.07 9.04 10.19
N GLU A 119 23.83 9.51 10.35
CA GLU A 119 23.16 9.67 11.66
C GLU A 119 23.91 10.61 12.63
N ARG A 120 24.83 11.44 12.12
CA ARG A 120 25.61 12.42 12.91
C ARG A 120 24.84 13.74 13.06
N SER A 121 23.67 13.65 13.66
CA SER A 121 22.67 14.73 13.74
C SER A 121 23.21 16.03 14.36
N ASP A 122 24.01 15.95 15.43
CA ASP A 122 24.58 17.14 16.10
C ASP A 122 25.59 17.88 15.20
N GLU A 123 26.41 17.14 14.46
CA GLU A 123 27.38 17.73 13.54
C GLU A 123 26.69 18.31 12.31
N ALA A 124 25.64 17.65 11.81
CA ALA A 124 24.80 18.18 10.75
C ALA A 124 24.17 19.52 11.16
N GLN A 125 23.60 19.58 12.37
CA GLN A 125 23.04 20.81 12.94
C GLN A 125 24.09 21.94 13.02
N ALA A 126 25.30 21.63 13.50
CA ALA A 126 26.37 22.61 13.60
C ALA A 126 26.76 23.20 12.22
N CYS A 127 26.78 22.37 11.18
CA CYS A 127 27.05 22.82 9.81
C CYS A 127 25.97 23.76 9.30
N PHE A 128 24.68 23.42 9.46
CA PHE A 128 23.59 24.30 9.01
C PHE A 128 23.54 25.62 9.80
N ILE A 129 23.80 25.60 11.10
CA ILE A 129 23.92 26.84 11.91
C ILE A 129 25.07 27.70 11.38
N LYS A 130 26.20 27.09 11.01
CA LYS A 130 27.33 27.83 10.44
C LYS A 130 26.98 28.44 9.08
N ALA A 131 26.28 27.71 8.22
CA ALA A 131 25.74 28.23 6.96
C ALA A 131 24.82 29.45 7.19
N LEU A 132 23.88 29.36 8.14
CA LEU A 132 22.98 30.48 8.47
C LEU A 132 23.64 31.65 9.20
N ALA A 133 24.78 31.42 9.87
CA ALA A 133 25.56 32.52 10.45
C ALA A 133 26.23 33.38 9.37
N ILE A 134 26.55 32.79 8.21
CA ILE A 134 27.13 33.47 7.05
C ILE A 134 26.01 34.08 6.18
N MET A 135 24.96 33.30 5.89
CA MET A 135 23.80 33.74 5.10
C MET A 135 22.48 33.41 5.84
N PRO A 136 21.94 34.33 6.64
CA PRO A 136 20.76 34.08 7.48
C PRO A 136 19.48 33.69 6.74
N ASP A 137 19.33 34.08 5.48
CA ASP A 137 18.15 33.84 4.64
C ASP A 137 18.33 32.67 3.65
N HIS A 138 19.36 31.84 3.82
CA HIS A 138 19.56 30.64 2.99
C HIS A 138 18.45 29.62 3.22
N ASP A 139 17.68 29.32 2.17
CA ASP A 139 16.45 28.52 2.27
C ASP A 139 16.73 27.04 2.53
N GLU A 140 17.63 26.40 1.80
CA GLU A 140 17.97 24.98 2.00
C GLU A 140 18.55 24.69 3.40
N ALA A 141 19.42 25.56 3.92
CA ALA A 141 19.95 25.41 5.28
C ALA A 141 18.86 25.61 6.36
N ASN A 142 17.93 26.55 6.18
CA ASN A 142 16.75 26.68 7.03
C ASN A 142 15.88 25.42 6.95
N TYR A 143 15.58 24.93 5.75
CA TYR A 143 14.80 23.69 5.56
C TYR A 143 15.48 22.50 6.24
N ASN A 144 16.79 22.29 6.04
CA ASN A 144 17.52 21.18 6.61
C ASN A 144 17.61 21.23 8.15
N LEU A 145 17.73 22.43 8.76
CA LEU A 145 17.55 22.57 10.21
C LEU A 145 16.14 22.20 10.65
N GLY A 146 15.12 22.61 9.89
CA GLY A 146 13.74 22.20 10.12
C GLY A 146 13.58 20.68 10.17
N VAL A 147 14.26 19.96 9.28
CA VAL A 147 14.30 18.48 9.27
C VAL A 147 14.93 17.94 10.57
N VAL A 148 16.12 18.42 10.93
CA VAL A 148 16.81 18.00 12.17
C VAL A 148 15.93 18.19 13.41
N PHE A 149 15.28 19.35 13.53
CA PHE A 149 14.39 19.64 14.65
C PHE A 149 13.10 18.81 14.62
N SER A 150 12.56 18.54 13.43
CA SER A 150 11.39 17.68 13.22
C SER A 150 11.67 16.24 13.67
N ASP A 151 12.84 15.70 13.35
CA ASP A 151 13.26 14.34 13.74
C ASP A 151 13.41 14.21 15.26
N ARG A 152 13.86 15.28 15.91
CA ARG A 152 13.90 15.42 17.38
C ARG A 152 12.54 15.73 18.02
N LYS A 153 11.45 15.73 17.22
CA LYS A 153 10.08 16.05 17.64
C LYS A 153 9.91 17.46 18.22
N GLN A 154 10.86 18.36 17.95
CA GLN A 154 10.78 19.77 18.34
C GLN A 154 10.00 20.56 17.28
N PHE A 155 8.71 20.25 17.15
CA PHE A 155 7.86 20.69 16.04
C PHE A 155 7.71 22.21 15.94
N SER A 156 7.62 22.93 17.06
CA SER A 156 7.51 24.40 17.04
C SER A 156 8.76 25.06 16.45
N THR A 157 9.93 24.54 16.81
CA THR A 157 11.22 25.01 16.27
C THR A 157 11.35 24.63 14.79
N ALA A 158 10.99 23.39 14.42
CA ALA A 158 11.00 22.95 13.03
C ALA A 158 10.10 23.83 12.14
N GLU A 159 8.90 24.16 12.61
CA GLU A 159 7.98 25.05 11.91
C GLU A 159 8.56 26.46 11.69
N GLN A 160 9.28 27.02 12.67
CA GLN A 160 9.95 28.31 12.52
C GLN A 160 10.98 28.28 11.37
N TYR A 161 11.81 27.24 11.32
CA TYR A 161 12.82 27.08 10.28
C TYR A 161 12.22 26.83 8.90
N TYR A 162 11.19 25.98 8.78
CA TYR A 162 10.48 25.80 7.51
C TYR A 162 9.81 27.09 7.04
N ASN A 163 9.20 27.87 7.93
CA ASN A 163 8.63 29.16 7.58
C ASN A 163 9.71 30.18 7.14
N ASN A 164 10.91 30.13 7.71
CA ASN A 164 12.02 30.96 7.24
C ASN A 164 12.48 30.56 5.83
N ALA A 165 12.54 29.26 5.52
CA ALA A 165 12.79 28.79 4.17
C ALA A 165 11.73 29.31 3.19
N LEU A 166 10.44 29.25 3.56
CA LEU A 166 9.33 29.74 2.74
C LEU A 166 9.30 31.27 2.56
N LYS A 167 9.85 32.05 3.49
CA LYS A 167 9.99 33.51 3.29
C LYS A 167 10.90 33.84 2.10
N ARG A 168 11.95 33.04 1.91
CA ARG A 168 12.90 33.23 0.81
C ARG A 168 12.41 32.55 -0.48
N ASN A 169 11.88 31.35 -0.35
CA ASN A 169 11.36 30.55 -1.45
C ASN A 169 9.93 30.06 -1.13
N PRO A 170 8.88 30.85 -1.47
CA PRO A 170 7.49 30.50 -1.19
C PRO A 170 7.05 29.18 -1.83
N ASP A 171 7.70 28.76 -2.91
CA ASP A 171 7.42 27.53 -3.66
C ASP A 171 8.31 26.36 -3.22
N HIS A 172 8.89 26.40 -2.02
CA HIS A 172 9.72 25.31 -1.51
C HIS A 172 8.87 24.08 -1.16
N PHE A 173 8.70 23.19 -2.14
CA PHE A 173 7.86 21.99 -2.07
C PHE A 173 8.08 21.12 -0.81
N ARG A 174 9.35 20.80 -0.49
CA ARG A 174 9.70 19.95 0.66
C ARG A 174 9.35 20.62 2.00
N ALA A 175 9.56 21.92 2.13
CA ALA A 175 9.20 22.67 3.33
C ALA A 175 7.67 22.70 3.54
N LEU A 176 6.89 22.96 2.47
CA LEU A 176 5.43 22.90 2.51
C LEU A 176 4.92 21.51 2.92
N THR A 177 5.47 20.45 2.30
CA THR A 177 5.10 19.07 2.63
C THR A 177 5.39 18.73 4.09
N ASN A 178 6.58 19.10 4.61
CA ASN A 178 6.93 18.83 6.01
C ASN A 178 6.12 19.66 7.01
N LEU A 179 5.78 20.92 6.68
CA LEU A 179 4.82 21.70 7.48
C LEU A 179 3.45 21.05 7.53
N GLY A 180 2.94 20.56 6.39
CA GLY A 180 1.71 19.79 6.34
C GLY A 180 1.74 18.56 7.26
N ILE A 181 2.83 17.80 7.25
CA ILE A 181 3.02 16.63 8.13
C ILE A 181 3.04 17.05 9.61
N ILE A 182 3.72 18.14 9.96
CA ILE A 182 3.74 18.67 11.34
C ILE A 182 2.33 19.06 11.77
N LYS A 183 1.59 19.80 10.95
CA LYS A 183 0.21 20.20 11.26
C LYS A 183 -0.72 19.00 11.42
N MET A 184 -0.56 17.98 10.58
CA MET A 184 -1.29 16.72 10.72
C MET A 184 -0.99 16.02 12.05
N LYS A 185 0.29 15.93 12.45
CA LYS A 185 0.69 15.38 13.77
C LYS A 185 0.13 16.18 14.95
N GLN A 186 -0.01 17.50 14.80
CA GLN A 186 -0.62 18.39 15.78
C GLN A 186 -2.15 18.39 15.76
N GLN A 187 -2.80 17.56 14.92
CA GLN A 187 -4.26 17.54 14.71
C GLN A 187 -4.84 18.85 14.13
N HIS A 188 -4.01 19.69 13.51
CA HIS A 188 -4.43 20.88 12.77
C HIS A 188 -4.73 20.54 11.30
N LEU A 189 -5.74 19.71 11.06
CA LEU A 189 -5.97 19.03 9.77
C LEU A 189 -6.27 20.00 8.61
N GLN A 190 -7.02 21.08 8.85
CA GLN A 190 -7.29 22.08 7.80
C GLN A 190 -6.00 22.79 7.33
N GLN A 191 -5.11 23.15 8.25
CA GLN A 191 -3.82 23.75 7.91
C GLN A 191 -2.93 22.74 7.18
N ALA A 192 -2.96 21.47 7.59
CA ALA A 192 -2.24 20.40 6.90
C ALA A 192 -2.69 20.28 5.44
N CYS A 193 -4.01 20.20 5.19
CA CYS A 193 -4.57 20.19 3.83
C CYS A 193 -4.12 21.40 3.02
N ALA A 194 -4.15 22.60 3.60
CA ALA A 194 -3.75 23.82 2.90
C ALA A 194 -2.28 23.77 2.45
N TYR A 195 -1.37 23.28 3.29
CA TYR A 195 0.03 23.11 2.93
C TYR A 195 0.24 22.03 1.86
N PHE A 196 -0.44 20.88 1.97
CA PHE A 196 -0.35 19.83 0.96
C PHE A 196 -0.91 20.27 -0.39
N GLN A 197 -2.00 21.02 -0.40
CA GLN A 197 -2.57 21.60 -1.63
C GLN A 197 -1.62 22.62 -2.26
N GLN A 198 -0.92 23.45 -1.46
CA GLN A 198 0.11 24.34 -1.97
C GLN A 198 1.28 23.56 -2.58
N ALA A 199 1.78 22.53 -1.87
CA ALA A 199 2.83 21.66 -2.38
C ALA A 199 2.43 20.98 -3.71
N LEU A 200 1.20 20.46 -3.81
CA LEU A 200 0.69 19.82 -5.03
C LEU A 200 0.41 20.80 -6.18
N LYS A 201 0.31 22.12 -5.94
CA LYS A 201 0.31 23.09 -7.03
C LYS A 201 1.68 23.22 -7.69
N ILE A 202 2.75 23.01 -6.92
CA ILE A 202 4.14 23.07 -7.41
C ILE A 202 4.51 21.74 -8.08
N GLU A 203 4.21 20.61 -7.43
CA GLU A 203 4.43 19.27 -7.98
C GLU A 203 3.11 18.45 -8.00
N PRO A 204 2.25 18.61 -9.04
CA PRO A 204 0.96 17.92 -9.12
C PRO A 204 1.06 16.39 -9.16
N GLY A 205 2.18 15.86 -9.66
CA GLY A 205 2.44 14.43 -9.79
C GLY A 205 3.07 13.77 -8.56
N HIS A 206 3.11 14.43 -7.40
CA HIS A 206 3.74 13.87 -6.19
C HIS A 206 2.76 13.03 -5.35
N SER A 207 2.60 11.75 -5.72
CA SER A 207 1.64 10.81 -5.09
C SER A 207 1.78 10.63 -3.58
N ASN A 208 2.99 10.71 -3.01
CA ASN A 208 3.14 10.60 -1.55
C ASN A 208 2.49 11.81 -0.84
N THR A 209 2.64 13.03 -1.37
CA THR A 209 2.00 14.23 -0.81
C THR A 209 0.49 14.19 -1.03
N LEU A 210 0.05 13.69 -2.19
CA LEU A 210 -1.38 13.42 -2.44
C LEU A 210 -1.94 12.42 -1.42
N SER A 211 -1.19 11.38 -1.05
CA SER A 211 -1.60 10.42 -0.02
C SER A 211 -1.78 11.09 1.34
N GLN A 212 -0.90 12.02 1.72
CA GLN A 212 -1.02 12.77 2.98
C GLN A 212 -2.25 13.69 2.99
N LEU A 213 -2.51 14.39 1.88
CA LEU A 213 -3.74 15.18 1.71
C LEU A 213 -4.98 14.29 1.82
N ALA A 214 -4.96 13.15 1.13
CA ALA A 214 -6.04 12.19 1.11
C ALA A 214 -6.36 11.64 2.52
N ILE A 215 -5.34 11.35 3.34
CA ILE A 215 -5.53 10.96 4.75
C ILE A 215 -6.25 12.06 5.52
N CYS A 216 -5.79 13.31 5.43
CA CYS A 216 -6.39 14.43 6.16
C CYS A 216 -7.85 14.64 5.78
N LEU A 217 -8.17 14.60 4.49
CA LEU A 217 -9.54 14.75 4.00
C LEU A 217 -10.45 13.63 4.49
N ARG A 218 -9.96 12.38 4.53
CA ARG A 218 -10.71 11.25 5.09
C ARG A 218 -10.96 11.41 6.58
N GLN A 219 -9.96 11.83 7.36
CA GLN A 219 -10.12 12.08 8.80
C GLN A 219 -11.17 13.16 9.10
N MET A 220 -11.22 14.20 8.28
CA MET A 220 -12.21 15.28 8.40
C MET A 220 -13.57 14.94 7.75
N CYS A 221 -13.71 13.80 7.08
CA CYS A 221 -14.86 13.50 6.22
C CYS A 221 -15.18 14.63 5.21
N SER A 222 -14.14 15.25 4.66
CA SER A 222 -14.27 16.26 3.60
C SER A 222 -14.26 15.57 2.25
N TRP A 223 -15.39 15.62 1.55
CA TRP A 223 -15.65 14.79 0.37
C TRP A 223 -15.74 15.54 -0.96
N GLU A 224 -15.52 16.85 -0.95
CA GLU A 224 -15.67 17.72 -2.12
C GLU A 224 -14.82 17.25 -3.33
N SER A 225 -13.59 16.81 -3.08
CA SER A 225 -12.67 16.27 -4.12
C SER A 225 -12.46 14.75 -4.00
N PHE A 226 -13.38 14.00 -3.39
CA PHE A 226 -13.17 12.57 -3.11
C PHE A 226 -12.88 11.75 -4.38
N ALA A 227 -13.70 11.90 -5.42
CA ALA A 227 -13.57 11.13 -6.66
C ALA A 227 -12.27 11.46 -7.40
N GLU A 228 -11.91 12.74 -7.49
CA GLU A 228 -10.68 13.21 -8.15
C GLU A 228 -9.43 12.66 -7.47
N ILE A 229 -9.39 12.71 -6.13
CA ILE A 229 -8.27 12.17 -5.33
C ILE A 229 -8.21 10.65 -5.47
N GLN A 230 -9.35 9.96 -5.40
CA GLN A 230 -9.40 8.52 -5.57
C GLN A 230 -8.84 8.10 -6.93
N GLN A 231 -9.29 8.74 -8.00
CA GLN A 231 -8.83 8.48 -9.35
C GLN A 231 -7.33 8.74 -9.49
N SER A 232 -6.86 9.87 -8.98
CA SER A 232 -5.44 10.25 -9.02
C SER A 232 -4.55 9.27 -8.26
N LEU A 233 -5.00 8.79 -7.09
CA LEU A 233 -4.30 7.77 -6.34
C LEU A 233 -4.27 6.45 -7.09
N ILE A 234 -5.38 5.97 -7.67
CA ILE A 234 -5.43 4.69 -8.39
C ILE A 234 -4.58 4.72 -9.67
N GLN A 235 -4.59 5.84 -10.40
CA GLN A 235 -3.85 6.02 -11.66
C GLN A 235 -2.40 6.51 -11.47
N TRP A 236 -1.87 6.50 -10.24
CA TRP A 236 -0.54 7.02 -9.92
C TRP A 236 0.56 6.50 -10.86
N HIS A 237 0.49 5.25 -11.30
CA HIS A 237 1.50 4.64 -12.17
C HIS A 237 1.53 5.21 -13.60
N GLN A 238 0.52 5.98 -14.01
CA GLN A 238 0.43 6.58 -15.35
C GLN A 238 1.06 7.97 -15.40
N SER A 239 1.14 8.68 -14.27
CA SER A 239 1.40 10.12 -14.24
C SER A 239 2.28 10.59 -13.09
N SER A 240 2.59 9.73 -12.11
CA SER A 240 3.28 10.12 -10.88
C SER A 240 4.79 9.93 -10.94
N GLN A 241 5.51 10.87 -10.32
CA GLN A 241 6.95 10.78 -10.10
C GLN A 241 7.28 9.99 -8.82
N THR A 242 6.32 9.83 -7.91
CA THR A 242 6.48 9.10 -6.64
C THR A 242 5.41 8.02 -6.44
N VAL A 243 5.58 7.18 -5.42
CA VAL A 243 4.63 6.10 -5.10
C VAL A 243 3.68 6.54 -3.98
N PRO A 244 2.36 6.23 -4.04
CA PRO A 244 1.46 6.42 -2.92
C PRO A 244 1.91 5.68 -1.66
N ASN A 245 1.50 6.17 -0.50
CA ASN A 245 1.69 5.43 0.74
C ASN A 245 0.81 4.15 0.74
N ALA A 246 1.41 2.97 0.95
CA ALA A 246 0.70 1.69 0.83
C ALA A 246 -0.47 1.56 1.82
N PHE A 247 -0.32 2.02 3.06
CA PHE A 247 -1.42 1.98 4.05
C PHE A 247 -2.56 2.93 3.68
N ALA A 248 -2.25 4.14 3.23
CA ALA A 248 -3.27 5.05 2.72
C ALA A 248 -4.01 4.43 1.54
N PHE A 249 -3.30 3.76 0.63
CA PHE A 249 -3.86 3.16 -0.57
C PHE A 249 -4.96 2.12 -0.27
N LEU A 250 -4.81 1.34 0.81
CA LEU A 250 -5.85 0.40 1.28
C LEU A 250 -7.20 1.07 1.58
N MET A 251 -7.21 2.36 1.93
CA MET A 251 -8.45 3.10 2.18
C MET A 251 -9.12 3.60 0.91
N TRP A 252 -8.40 3.66 -0.21
CA TRP A 252 -8.83 4.33 -1.45
C TRP A 252 -9.07 3.37 -2.61
N SER A 253 -8.49 2.17 -2.58
CA SER A 253 -8.68 1.16 -3.60
C SER A 253 -9.13 -0.16 -2.99
N ASP A 254 -10.12 -0.79 -3.60
CA ASP A 254 -10.53 -2.17 -3.30
C ASP A 254 -9.99 -3.18 -4.33
N ASP A 255 -9.11 -2.76 -5.24
CA ASP A 255 -8.49 -3.62 -6.24
C ASP A 255 -7.23 -4.30 -5.66
N PRO A 256 -7.22 -5.63 -5.46
CA PRO A 256 -6.07 -6.36 -4.92
C PRO A 256 -4.81 -6.24 -5.79
N ALA A 257 -4.95 -6.20 -7.12
CA ALA A 257 -3.83 -6.08 -8.04
C ALA A 257 -3.18 -4.70 -7.91
N ALA A 258 -4.00 -3.66 -7.83
CA ALA A 258 -3.53 -2.30 -7.58
C ALA A 258 -2.86 -2.18 -6.20
N GLN A 259 -3.42 -2.80 -5.17
CA GLN A 259 -2.83 -2.83 -3.82
C GLN A 259 -1.47 -3.54 -3.81
N GLN A 260 -1.32 -4.69 -4.48
CA GLN A 260 -0.04 -5.39 -4.61
C GLN A 260 1.00 -4.53 -5.34
N LYS A 261 0.61 -3.92 -6.47
CA LYS A 261 1.49 -3.04 -7.25
C LYS A 261 1.95 -1.83 -6.42
N CYS A 262 1.04 -1.22 -5.67
CA CYS A 262 1.36 -0.13 -4.75
C CYS A 262 2.33 -0.61 -3.66
N ALA A 263 2.05 -1.74 -3.01
CA ALA A 263 2.90 -2.29 -1.95
C ALA A 263 4.32 -2.60 -2.44
N ARG A 264 4.47 -3.31 -3.57
CA ARG A 264 5.79 -3.60 -4.18
C ARG A 264 6.59 -2.33 -4.44
N SER A 265 5.92 -1.33 -5.03
CA SER A 265 6.55 -0.07 -5.39
C SER A 265 6.91 0.76 -4.16
N TYR A 266 6.03 0.77 -3.15
CA TYR A 266 6.22 1.52 -1.92
C TYR A 266 7.35 0.91 -1.09
N THR A 267 7.36 -0.41 -0.90
CA THR A 267 8.47 -1.14 -0.25
C THR A 267 9.79 -0.86 -0.93
N LYS A 268 9.84 -0.93 -2.26
CA LYS A 268 11.05 -0.61 -3.02
C LYS A 268 11.50 0.85 -2.83
N SER A 269 10.56 1.78 -2.66
CA SER A 269 10.89 3.19 -2.45
C SER A 269 11.43 3.50 -1.05
N ILE A 270 11.02 2.75 -0.02
CA ILE A 270 11.45 2.97 1.37
C ILE A 270 12.63 2.10 1.78
N ILE A 271 12.84 0.96 1.13
CA ILE A 271 13.99 0.08 1.36
C ILE A 271 15.09 0.44 0.36
N ASN A 272 16.15 1.08 0.85
CA ASN A 272 17.36 1.32 0.07
C ASN A 272 18.11 -0.02 -0.12
N ASN A 273 18.61 -0.31 -1.33
CA ASN A 273 19.29 -1.58 -1.64
C ASN A 273 20.70 -1.71 -1.01
N SER A 274 21.11 -0.74 -0.18
CA SER A 274 22.47 -0.60 0.35
C SER A 274 22.71 -1.35 1.67
N PHE A 275 21.92 -2.39 1.98
CA PHE A 275 22.07 -3.16 3.21
C PHE A 275 22.61 -4.55 2.93
N ASN A 276 23.62 -4.98 3.69
CA ASN A 276 24.12 -6.35 3.64
C ASN A 276 23.16 -7.26 4.45
N PRO A 277 22.58 -8.31 3.84
CA PRO A 277 21.81 -9.29 4.60
C PRO A 277 22.71 -9.97 5.64
N ILE A 278 22.21 -10.10 6.88
CA ILE A 278 22.88 -10.84 7.94
C ILE A 278 22.75 -12.35 7.68
N ASN A 279 21.58 -12.78 7.21
CA ASN A 279 21.25 -14.19 6.92
C ASN A 279 21.60 -15.11 8.10
N ALA A 280 21.24 -14.71 9.32
CA ALA A 280 21.52 -15.49 10.51
C ALA A 280 20.75 -16.81 10.47
N LEU A 281 21.43 -17.91 10.81
CA LEU A 281 20.84 -19.22 10.94
C LEU A 281 20.84 -19.62 12.42
N PRO A 282 19.66 -19.86 13.03
CA PRO A 282 19.60 -20.38 14.38
C PRO A 282 20.17 -21.81 14.43
N ALA A 283 20.52 -22.27 15.63
CA ALA A 283 21.00 -23.63 15.83
C ALA A 283 19.90 -24.66 15.52
N ASN A 284 20.20 -25.65 14.67
CA ASN A 284 19.25 -26.68 14.23
C ASN A 284 18.76 -27.61 15.36
N ASP A 285 19.46 -27.64 16.49
CA ASP A 285 19.20 -28.49 17.66
C ASP A 285 18.64 -27.69 18.85
N ALA A 286 18.15 -26.47 18.62
CA ALA A 286 17.53 -25.67 19.66
C ALA A 286 16.35 -26.42 20.31
N PRO A 287 16.28 -26.51 21.65
CA PRO A 287 15.24 -27.27 22.33
C PRO A 287 13.85 -26.64 22.23
N ARG A 288 13.77 -25.35 21.84
CA ARG A 288 12.54 -24.57 21.68
C ARG A 288 12.62 -23.73 20.42
N ILE A 289 11.47 -23.55 19.75
CA ILE A 289 11.31 -22.60 18.65
C ILE A 289 11.30 -21.18 19.23
N LYS A 290 12.32 -20.40 18.89
CA LYS A 290 12.46 -18.99 19.28
C LYS A 290 11.71 -18.07 18.32
N VAL A 291 10.77 -17.29 18.84
CA VAL A 291 9.93 -16.37 18.06
C VAL A 291 10.11 -14.95 18.56
N ALA A 292 10.45 -14.01 17.68
CA ALA A 292 10.47 -12.58 18.00
C ALA A 292 9.25 -11.86 17.41
N TYR A 293 8.58 -11.04 18.21
CA TYR A 293 7.49 -10.18 17.78
C TYR A 293 7.96 -8.73 17.74
N LEU A 294 7.82 -8.10 16.59
CA LEU A 294 8.31 -6.75 16.30
C LEU A 294 7.12 -5.80 16.23
N SER A 295 7.08 -4.76 17.06
CA SER A 295 5.97 -3.80 17.02
C SER A 295 6.33 -2.39 17.51
N ALA A 296 5.76 -1.40 16.82
CA ALA A 296 5.65 -0.01 17.32
C ALA A 296 4.54 0.15 18.38
N ASP A 297 3.70 -0.87 18.56
CA ASP A 297 2.38 -0.73 19.16
C ASP A 297 2.17 -1.58 20.42
N PHE A 298 3.24 -2.02 21.07
CA PHE A 298 3.22 -2.59 22.41
C PHE A 298 2.85 -1.54 23.48
N ARG A 299 1.62 -1.05 23.45
CA ARG A 299 1.05 0.04 24.26
C ARG A 299 -0.47 -0.08 24.24
N GLU A 300 -1.18 0.91 24.77
CA GLU A 300 -2.64 1.04 24.59
C GLU A 300 -2.97 1.24 23.10
N HIS A 301 -3.09 0.13 22.35
CA HIS A 301 -3.25 0.09 20.90
C HIS A 301 -3.97 -1.19 20.47
N PRO A 302 -4.80 -1.15 19.40
CA PRO A 302 -5.51 -2.32 18.86
C PRO A 302 -4.70 -3.61 18.74
N VAL A 303 -3.46 -3.54 18.23
CA VAL A 303 -2.58 -4.71 18.13
C VAL A 303 -2.39 -5.36 19.50
N SER A 304 -2.02 -4.58 20.52
CA SER A 304 -1.81 -5.10 21.88
C SER A 304 -3.09 -5.61 22.54
N TYR A 305 -4.22 -4.94 22.31
CA TYR A 305 -5.52 -5.40 22.82
C TYR A 305 -5.92 -6.76 22.26
N LEU A 306 -5.54 -7.07 21.02
CA LEU A 306 -5.82 -8.36 20.39
C LEU A 306 -4.81 -9.43 20.80
N THR A 307 -3.52 -9.09 20.89
CA THR A 307 -2.45 -10.10 20.99
C THR A 307 -1.94 -10.37 22.40
N ALA A 308 -2.29 -9.57 23.42
CA ALA A 308 -1.72 -9.73 24.76
C ALA A 308 -1.91 -11.16 25.33
N GLU A 309 -3.11 -11.71 25.20
CA GLU A 309 -3.38 -13.08 25.64
C GLU A 309 -2.66 -14.14 24.79
N LEU A 310 -2.46 -13.92 23.49
CA LEU A 310 -1.69 -14.85 22.64
C LEU A 310 -0.30 -15.12 23.24
N TYR A 311 0.40 -14.06 23.66
CA TYR A 311 1.72 -14.18 24.28
C TYR A 311 1.64 -14.95 25.59
N GLU A 312 0.61 -14.72 26.41
CA GLU A 312 0.40 -15.42 27.68
C GLU A 312 0.12 -16.93 27.49
N LEU A 313 -0.48 -17.31 26.35
CA LEU A 313 -0.92 -18.68 26.08
C LEU A 313 0.10 -19.57 25.38
N HIS A 314 1.15 -19.01 24.77
CA HIS A 314 2.19 -19.80 24.08
C HIS A 314 2.76 -20.92 25.00
N ASP A 315 2.87 -22.14 24.49
CA ASP A 315 3.42 -23.30 25.19
C ASP A 315 4.93 -23.12 25.37
N ARG A 316 5.33 -22.64 26.56
CA ARG A 316 6.73 -22.37 26.90
C ARG A 316 7.63 -23.60 26.97
N THR A 317 7.05 -24.81 26.90
CA THR A 317 7.82 -26.04 26.75
C THR A 317 8.33 -26.23 25.33
N LYS A 318 7.69 -25.61 24.33
CA LYS A 318 8.04 -25.69 22.90
C LYS A 318 8.53 -24.37 22.32
N PHE A 319 8.05 -23.24 22.84
CA PHE A 319 8.34 -21.91 22.34
C PHE A 319 9.08 -21.05 23.37
N GLU A 320 9.94 -20.18 22.87
CA GLU A 320 10.55 -19.08 23.63
C GLU A 320 10.27 -17.79 22.87
N ILE A 321 9.58 -16.85 23.52
CA ILE A 321 9.08 -15.65 22.83
C ILE A 321 9.76 -14.38 23.31
N THR A 322 10.14 -13.55 22.35
CA THR A 322 10.84 -12.28 22.56
C THR A 322 10.03 -11.13 21.98
N ALA A 323 9.87 -10.04 22.73
CA ALA A 323 9.33 -8.78 22.21
C ALA A 323 10.46 -7.83 21.83
N ILE A 324 10.38 -7.28 20.62
CA ILE A 324 11.23 -6.16 20.16
C ILE A 324 10.33 -4.93 20.01
N ALA A 325 10.32 -4.10 21.04
CA ALA A 325 9.47 -2.94 21.13
C ALA A 325 10.20 -1.68 20.66
N TYR A 326 9.83 -1.14 19.50
CA TYR A 326 10.45 0.09 18.96
C TYR A 326 9.51 1.30 18.95
N GLY A 327 8.30 1.13 19.48
CA GLY A 327 7.39 2.23 19.77
C GLY A 327 7.86 3.10 20.94
N PRO A 328 7.19 4.25 21.18
CA PRO A 328 7.51 5.11 22.30
C PRO A 328 7.31 4.38 23.65
N PRO A 329 8.28 4.47 24.58
CA PRO A 329 8.14 3.86 25.90
C PRO A 329 6.98 4.51 26.66
N ASN A 330 6.30 3.72 27.48
CA ASN A 330 5.22 4.20 28.33
C ASN A 330 5.01 3.24 29.51
N ASN A 331 4.28 3.69 30.53
CA ASN A 331 3.98 2.91 31.73
C ASN A 331 2.51 2.47 31.78
N SER A 332 1.90 2.26 30.61
CA SER A 332 0.49 1.85 30.55
C SER A 332 0.27 0.46 31.18
N PRO A 333 -0.92 0.18 31.72
CA PRO A 333 -1.27 -1.17 32.19
C PRO A 333 -1.04 -2.24 31.12
N MET A 334 -1.37 -1.93 29.86
CA MET A 334 -1.12 -2.86 28.76
C MET A 334 0.38 -3.14 28.55
N ARG A 335 1.24 -2.11 28.54
CA ARG A 335 2.71 -2.30 28.41
C ARG A 335 3.26 -3.18 29.53
N GLN A 336 2.82 -2.96 30.77
CA GLN A 336 3.23 -3.78 31.91
C GLN A 336 2.76 -5.24 31.81
N ARG A 337 1.55 -5.48 31.27
CA ARG A 337 1.06 -6.83 30.99
C ARG A 337 1.92 -7.53 29.94
N LEU A 338 2.23 -6.84 28.83
CA LEU A 338 3.08 -7.37 27.77
C LEU A 338 4.48 -7.71 28.29
N MET A 339 5.13 -6.83 29.06
CA MET A 339 6.45 -7.11 29.64
C MET A 339 6.49 -8.38 30.50
N LYS A 340 5.39 -8.76 31.13
CA LYS A 340 5.26 -10.01 31.91
C LYS A 340 4.91 -11.22 31.04
N ALA A 341 4.30 -10.99 29.88
CA ALA A 341 3.83 -12.03 28.99
C ALA A 341 4.97 -12.62 28.13
N PHE A 342 6.08 -11.91 27.92
CA PHE A 342 7.22 -12.43 27.13
C PHE A 342 8.31 -13.05 28.02
N ASP A 343 9.08 -13.99 27.46
CA ASP A 343 10.28 -14.49 28.12
C ASP A 343 11.39 -13.42 28.13
N HIS A 344 11.49 -12.65 27.04
CA HIS A 344 12.40 -11.51 26.91
C HIS A 344 11.66 -10.30 26.32
N PHE A 345 11.93 -9.11 26.86
CA PHE A 345 11.32 -7.87 26.38
C PHE A 345 12.40 -6.80 26.16
N HIS A 346 12.64 -6.43 24.90
CA HIS A 346 13.65 -5.44 24.52
C HIS A 346 13.02 -4.11 24.13
N GLU A 347 13.44 -3.06 24.84
CA GLU A 347 13.15 -1.65 24.52
C GLU A 347 14.10 -1.17 23.40
N ALA A 348 13.72 -1.40 22.16
CA ALA A 348 14.56 -1.19 20.97
C ALA A 348 14.35 0.18 20.27
N GLY A 349 13.51 1.06 20.82
CA GLY A 349 13.18 2.35 20.20
C GLY A 349 14.36 3.32 20.04
N HIS A 350 15.44 3.12 20.81
CA HIS A 350 16.66 3.94 20.76
C HIS A 350 17.76 3.34 19.86
N LEU A 351 17.59 2.09 19.42
CA LEU A 351 18.55 1.37 18.58
C LEU A 351 18.29 1.68 17.10
N SER A 352 19.34 1.75 16.30
CA SER A 352 19.30 1.80 14.83
C SER A 352 18.75 0.52 14.22
N ASP A 353 18.32 0.55 12.95
CA ASP A 353 17.76 -0.64 12.29
C ASP A 353 18.77 -1.78 12.19
N THR A 354 20.06 -1.44 12.07
CA THR A 354 21.16 -2.41 12.05
C THR A 354 21.33 -3.06 13.42
N GLU A 355 21.37 -2.29 14.50
CA GLU A 355 21.50 -2.83 15.87
C GLU A 355 20.32 -3.73 16.25
N VAL A 356 19.09 -3.38 15.81
CA VAL A 356 17.92 -4.25 16.03
C VAL A 356 18.05 -5.56 15.25
N ALA A 357 18.53 -5.52 14.00
CA ALA A 357 18.74 -6.72 13.21
C ALA A 357 19.85 -7.62 13.82
N GLU A 358 20.94 -7.04 14.31
CA GLU A 358 22.02 -7.75 15.01
C GLU A 358 21.56 -8.37 16.34
N LEU A 359 20.70 -7.66 17.10
CA LEU A 359 20.07 -8.19 18.31
C LEU A 359 19.25 -9.46 18.01
N ILE A 360 18.39 -9.41 16.98
CA ILE A 360 17.57 -10.55 16.55
C ILE A 360 18.46 -11.72 16.10
N ALA A 361 19.47 -11.44 15.27
CA ALA A 361 20.40 -12.44 14.76
C ALA A 361 21.19 -13.13 15.89
N SER A 362 21.78 -12.36 16.80
CA SER A 362 22.57 -12.88 17.92
C SER A 362 21.73 -13.66 18.96
N SER A 363 20.43 -13.41 19.03
CA SER A 363 19.50 -14.18 19.88
C SER A 363 19.13 -15.56 19.30
N GLY A 364 19.51 -15.85 18.05
CA GLY A 364 19.20 -17.12 17.38
C GLY A 364 17.70 -17.33 17.17
N ILE A 365 17.00 -16.27 16.76
CA ILE A 365 15.57 -16.30 16.49
C ILE A 365 15.29 -17.15 15.24
N HIS A 366 14.28 -18.03 15.31
CA HIS A 366 13.84 -18.83 14.15
C HIS A 366 12.82 -18.06 13.31
N ILE A 367 11.87 -17.43 13.99
CA ILE A 367 10.75 -16.75 13.35
C ILE A 367 10.67 -15.31 13.86
N VAL A 368 10.61 -14.37 12.94
CA VAL A 368 10.23 -12.98 13.22
C VAL A 368 8.81 -12.74 12.75
N VAL A 369 7.94 -12.27 13.64
CA VAL A 369 6.58 -11.84 13.35
C VAL A 369 6.54 -10.32 13.38
N ASP A 370 6.37 -9.70 12.22
CA ASP A 370 6.15 -8.27 12.09
C ASP A 370 4.69 -7.92 12.35
N LEU A 371 4.47 -7.09 13.36
CA LEU A 371 3.15 -6.62 13.79
C LEU A 371 2.87 -5.18 13.37
N THR A 372 3.68 -4.60 12.49
CA THR A 372 3.55 -3.19 12.08
C THR A 372 3.32 -3.05 10.58
N GLY A 373 4.05 -3.77 9.72
CA GLY A 373 3.92 -3.68 8.27
C GLY A 373 4.09 -2.26 7.74
N HIS A 374 3.27 -1.82 6.76
CA HIS A 374 3.34 -0.47 6.19
C HIS A 374 2.65 0.63 7.03
N THR A 375 2.38 0.37 8.30
CA THR A 375 1.72 1.34 9.19
C THR A 375 2.73 2.30 9.86
N HIS A 376 2.22 3.20 10.71
CA HIS A 376 3.03 4.21 11.38
C HIS A 376 4.07 3.58 12.33
N GLY A 377 5.31 4.06 12.28
CA GLY A 377 6.40 3.57 13.12
C GLY A 377 7.08 2.31 12.59
N SER A 378 6.75 1.88 11.36
CA SER A 378 7.37 0.73 10.70
C SER A 378 8.90 0.82 10.61
N ARG A 379 9.56 -0.34 10.76
CA ARG A 379 11.01 -0.51 10.66
C ARG A 379 11.39 -1.66 9.72
N LEU A 380 10.81 -1.69 8.51
CA LEU A 380 11.02 -2.77 7.54
C LEU A 380 12.49 -2.97 7.13
N ALA A 381 13.35 -1.97 7.28
CA ALA A 381 14.78 -2.12 6.99
C ALA A 381 15.48 -3.12 7.94
N VAL A 382 14.94 -3.33 9.16
CA VAL A 382 15.36 -4.43 10.04
C VAL A 382 15.11 -5.78 9.35
N LEU A 383 13.90 -5.98 8.82
CA LEU A 383 13.48 -7.22 8.17
C LEU A 383 14.17 -7.42 6.82
N ALA A 384 14.45 -6.35 6.09
CA ALA A 384 15.19 -6.40 4.83
C ALA A 384 16.62 -6.95 4.99
N ARG A 385 17.22 -6.84 6.20
CA ARG A 385 18.51 -7.44 6.54
C ARG A 385 18.44 -8.94 6.83
N ARG A 386 17.24 -9.53 6.84
CA ARG A 386 17.01 -10.96 7.08
C ARG A 386 17.70 -11.49 8.37
N PRO A 387 17.44 -10.90 9.55
CA PRO A 387 18.04 -11.35 10.80
C PRO A 387 17.50 -12.69 11.33
N ALA A 388 16.45 -13.24 10.70
CA ALA A 388 15.94 -14.59 10.95
C ALA A 388 15.58 -15.28 9.63
N PRO A 389 15.60 -16.63 9.57
CA PRO A 389 15.32 -17.37 8.35
C PRO A 389 13.85 -17.28 7.94
N ILE A 390 12.92 -17.13 8.88
CA ILE A 390 11.48 -17.04 8.63
C ILE A 390 10.97 -15.69 9.12
N GLN A 391 10.31 -14.93 8.25
CA GLN A 391 9.72 -13.62 8.55
C GLN A 391 8.26 -13.59 8.11
N ILE A 392 7.38 -13.20 9.03
CA ILE A 392 5.92 -13.26 8.88
C ILE A 392 5.34 -11.86 8.99
N ASN A 393 4.51 -11.45 8.04
CA ASN A 393 3.59 -10.33 8.24
C ASN A 393 2.37 -10.81 9.02
N TYR A 394 2.11 -10.22 10.19
CA TYR A 394 0.89 -10.51 10.93
C TYR A 394 0.27 -9.31 11.62
N LEU A 395 -1.03 -9.19 11.37
CA LEU A 395 -2.07 -8.40 11.99
C LEU A 395 -1.99 -6.87 11.87
N GLY A 396 -0.85 -6.24 12.12
CA GLY A 396 -0.78 -4.77 12.13
C GLY A 396 -1.16 -4.14 10.79
N TYR A 397 -0.76 -4.79 9.69
CA TYR A 397 -1.03 -4.37 8.33
C TYR A 397 -1.78 -5.45 7.55
N ILE A 398 -2.99 -5.11 7.10
CA ILE A 398 -3.93 -6.05 6.45
C ILE A 398 -3.80 -5.95 4.93
N GLY A 399 -2.68 -6.42 4.41
CA GLY A 399 -2.36 -6.44 2.98
C GLY A 399 -0.98 -7.04 2.72
N THR A 400 -0.66 -7.29 1.45
CA THR A 400 0.68 -7.75 1.08
C THR A 400 1.73 -6.68 1.34
N MET A 401 2.89 -7.10 1.84
CA MET A 401 4.05 -6.26 2.08
C MET A 401 4.78 -5.92 0.79
N GLY A 402 4.53 -6.60 -0.33
CA GLY A 402 5.23 -6.32 -1.58
C GLY A 402 6.74 -6.58 -1.50
N ALA A 403 7.16 -7.50 -0.62
CA ALA A 403 8.54 -7.60 -0.16
C ALA A 403 9.04 -9.05 -0.22
N LYS A 404 10.13 -9.29 -0.97
CA LYS A 404 10.77 -10.63 -1.04
C LYS A 404 11.40 -11.09 0.28
N PHE A 405 11.60 -10.16 1.22
CA PHE A 405 12.15 -10.48 2.53
C PHE A 405 11.09 -10.87 3.55
N ILE A 406 9.79 -10.85 3.22
CA ILE A 406 8.72 -11.38 4.06
C ILE A 406 8.24 -12.68 3.43
N ASP A 407 8.29 -13.78 4.16
CA ASP A 407 8.07 -15.12 3.59
C ASP A 407 6.62 -15.54 3.68
N TYR A 408 5.94 -15.21 4.77
CA TYR A 408 4.58 -15.64 5.07
C TYR A 408 3.67 -14.49 5.49
N ILE A 409 2.38 -14.66 5.24
CA ILE A 409 1.31 -13.85 5.82
C ILE A 409 0.22 -14.76 6.38
N LEU A 410 -0.26 -14.44 7.59
CA LEU A 410 -1.36 -15.16 8.22
C LEU A 410 -2.70 -14.55 7.81
N VAL A 411 -3.56 -15.38 7.22
CA VAL A 411 -4.86 -15.01 6.65
C VAL A 411 -5.90 -16.08 7.00
N ASP A 412 -7.12 -15.97 6.47
CA ASP A 412 -8.09 -17.07 6.44
C ASP A 412 -8.75 -17.19 5.07
N LYS A 413 -9.54 -18.25 4.88
CA LYS A 413 -10.14 -18.57 3.58
C LYS A 413 -11.22 -17.58 3.14
N PHE A 414 -11.87 -16.88 4.07
CA PHE A 414 -12.93 -15.93 3.73
C PHE A 414 -12.35 -14.58 3.30
N SER A 415 -11.37 -14.12 4.08
CA SER A 415 -10.70 -12.85 3.91
C SER A 415 -9.80 -12.81 2.68
N VAL A 416 -9.19 -13.94 2.32
CA VAL A 416 -8.42 -14.13 1.09
C VAL A 416 -8.91 -15.40 0.34
N PRO A 417 -10.01 -15.29 -0.43
CA PRO A 417 -10.49 -16.38 -1.29
C PRO A 417 -9.51 -16.65 -2.44
N ALA A 418 -9.69 -17.77 -3.14
CA ALA A 418 -8.78 -18.27 -4.18
C ALA A 418 -8.41 -17.19 -5.23
N GLN A 419 -9.38 -16.40 -5.67
CA GLN A 419 -9.21 -15.34 -6.67
C GLN A 419 -8.28 -14.22 -6.21
N GLN A 420 -8.12 -14.02 -4.90
CA GLN A 420 -7.29 -12.96 -4.35
C GLN A 420 -5.86 -13.42 -4.03
N GLN A 421 -5.64 -14.73 -3.95
CA GLN A 421 -4.35 -15.30 -3.55
C GLN A 421 -3.17 -14.88 -4.44
N PRO A 422 -3.31 -14.77 -5.78
CA PRO A 422 -2.22 -14.33 -6.67
C PRO A 422 -1.68 -12.92 -6.37
N PHE A 423 -2.46 -12.10 -5.65
CA PHE A 423 -2.10 -10.72 -5.33
C PHE A 423 -1.32 -10.58 -4.02
N PHE A 424 -0.84 -11.69 -3.45
CA PHE A 424 0.09 -11.70 -2.33
C PHE A 424 1.49 -12.14 -2.77
N ASP A 425 2.50 -11.40 -2.36
CA ASP A 425 3.91 -11.77 -2.56
C ASP A 425 4.39 -12.81 -1.54
N GLU A 426 3.77 -12.84 -0.37
CA GLU A 426 4.03 -13.79 0.70
C GLU A 426 3.32 -15.13 0.47
N GLN A 427 3.84 -16.20 1.05
CA GLN A 427 3.11 -17.47 1.14
C GLN A 427 1.96 -17.34 2.14
N LEU A 428 0.76 -17.72 1.70
CA LEU A 428 -0.44 -17.66 2.51
C LEU A 428 -0.50 -18.80 3.52
N VAL A 429 -0.82 -18.46 4.76
CA VAL A 429 -1.05 -19.42 5.84
C VAL A 429 -2.46 -19.20 6.36
N HIS A 430 -3.36 -20.12 6.03
CA HIS A 430 -4.76 -20.02 6.39
C HIS A 430 -5.03 -20.57 7.79
N LEU A 431 -5.42 -19.68 8.70
CA LEU A 431 -5.98 -20.01 10.00
C LEU A 431 -7.53 -20.13 9.91
N PRO A 432 -8.21 -20.73 10.90
CA PRO A 432 -9.68 -20.74 10.94
C PRO A 432 -10.31 -19.33 10.97
N CYS A 433 -9.61 -18.36 11.57
CA CYS A 433 -9.89 -16.94 11.49
C CYS A 433 -8.53 -16.22 11.51
N TYR A 434 -8.35 -15.17 10.72
CA TYR A 434 -7.08 -14.44 10.67
C TYR A 434 -6.79 -13.68 11.98
N MET A 435 -7.83 -13.22 12.67
CA MET A 435 -7.69 -12.33 13.82
C MET A 435 -7.67 -13.10 15.14
N VAL A 436 -6.66 -12.82 15.98
CA VAL A 436 -6.64 -13.24 17.38
C VAL A 436 -7.47 -12.29 18.24
N THR A 437 -8.04 -12.80 19.32
CA THR A 437 -8.81 -12.02 20.31
C THR A 437 -8.28 -12.27 21.71
N ASP A 438 -8.58 -11.34 22.62
CA ASP A 438 -8.24 -11.45 24.04
C ASP A 438 -9.51 -11.68 24.87
N SER A 439 -9.68 -12.91 25.34
CA SER A 439 -10.82 -13.33 26.15
C SER A 439 -10.81 -12.72 27.57
N LYS A 440 -9.66 -12.20 28.02
CA LYS A 440 -9.53 -11.49 29.30
C LYS A 440 -9.94 -10.03 29.20
N GLN A 441 -10.10 -9.48 27.99
CA GLN A 441 -10.63 -8.15 27.77
C GLN A 441 -12.14 -8.12 28.07
N LYS A 442 -12.51 -7.47 29.18
CA LYS A 442 -13.90 -7.41 29.65
C LYS A 442 -14.45 -6.00 29.61
N ALA A 443 -15.70 -5.91 29.17
CA ALA A 443 -16.51 -4.71 29.35
C ALA A 443 -16.78 -4.45 30.84
N SER A 444 -16.90 -3.18 31.22
CA SER A 444 -17.35 -2.80 32.56
C SER A 444 -18.73 -3.40 32.87
N ASP A 445 -18.95 -3.82 34.12
CA ASP A 445 -20.24 -4.32 34.60
C ASP A 445 -21.32 -3.22 34.56
N LYS A 446 -20.90 -1.95 34.66
CA LYS A 446 -21.80 -0.81 34.64
C LYS A 446 -22.00 -0.32 33.21
N THR A 447 -23.17 -0.61 32.65
CA THR A 447 -23.62 0.00 31.39
C THR A 447 -24.10 1.44 31.68
N PRO A 448 -23.60 2.46 30.97
CA PRO A 448 -24.08 3.83 31.12
C PRO A 448 -25.56 3.96 30.71
N SER A 449 -26.26 5.03 31.12
CA SER A 449 -27.62 5.32 30.63
C SER A 449 -27.58 5.88 29.20
N LYS A 450 -28.66 5.71 28.44
CA LYS A 450 -28.81 6.32 27.10
C LYS A 450 -28.65 7.85 27.17
N SER A 451 -29.36 8.50 28.10
CA SER A 451 -29.22 9.94 28.37
C SER A 451 -27.77 10.40 28.63
N SER A 452 -26.98 9.65 29.42
CA SER A 452 -25.56 9.99 29.67
C SER A 452 -24.69 9.92 28.41
N CYS A 453 -25.12 9.15 27.41
CA CYS A 453 -24.49 9.03 26.09
C CYS A 453 -25.11 9.96 25.04
N CYS A 454 -26.00 10.87 25.44
CA CYS A 454 -26.80 11.72 24.56
C CYS A 454 -27.70 10.95 23.57
N LEU A 455 -28.01 9.68 23.88
CA LEU A 455 -28.90 8.83 23.08
C LEU A 455 -30.36 9.04 23.50
N PRO A 456 -31.32 8.92 22.57
CA PRO A 456 -32.74 8.97 22.90
C PRO A 456 -33.16 7.70 23.66
N GLU A 457 -34.05 7.84 24.64
CA GLU A 457 -34.52 6.70 25.45
C GLU A 457 -35.25 5.64 24.60
N LYS A 458 -35.99 6.09 23.58
CA LYS A 458 -36.69 5.26 22.59
C LYS A 458 -36.09 5.47 21.20
N GLY A 459 -36.33 4.52 20.29
CA GLY A 459 -35.80 4.55 18.94
C GLY A 459 -34.60 3.62 18.76
N PHE A 460 -34.31 3.33 17.49
CA PHE A 460 -33.27 2.39 17.09
C PHE A 460 -31.90 3.07 17.02
N VAL A 461 -30.87 2.47 17.61
CA VAL A 461 -29.52 3.04 17.63
C VAL A 461 -28.63 2.28 16.64
N TYR A 462 -28.47 2.83 15.44
CA TYR A 462 -27.37 2.43 14.57
C TYR A 462 -26.06 2.97 15.15
N CYS A 463 -24.96 2.24 15.04
CA CYS A 463 -23.65 2.76 15.41
C CYS A 463 -22.56 2.40 14.40
N CYS A 464 -21.52 3.22 14.34
CA CYS A 464 -20.26 2.90 13.69
C CYS A 464 -19.12 3.50 14.53
N PHE A 465 -18.41 2.65 15.28
CA PHE A 465 -17.27 3.07 16.11
C PHE A 465 -15.91 2.92 15.40
N ASN A 466 -15.94 2.74 14.08
CA ASN A 466 -14.73 2.78 13.26
C ASN A 466 -14.09 4.18 13.30
N ASN A 467 -12.78 4.24 13.07
CA ASN A 467 -12.11 5.50 12.74
C ASN A 467 -12.84 6.16 11.57
N THR A 468 -13.13 7.45 11.68
CA THR A 468 -13.94 8.17 10.68
C THR A 468 -13.33 8.19 9.29
N SER A 469 -12.01 8.01 9.18
CA SER A 469 -11.34 7.87 7.89
C SER A 469 -11.84 6.67 7.08
N LYS A 470 -12.47 5.67 7.70
CA LYS A 470 -13.07 4.53 6.99
C LYS A 470 -14.44 4.84 6.38
N ILE A 471 -15.08 5.94 6.75
CA ILE A 471 -16.39 6.33 6.22
C ILE A 471 -16.20 6.96 4.83
N THR A 472 -16.97 6.47 3.86
CA THR A 472 -16.99 6.98 2.49
C THR A 472 -18.32 7.68 2.19
N PRO A 473 -18.36 8.59 1.19
CA PRO A 473 -19.60 9.26 0.79
C PRO A 473 -20.72 8.27 0.44
N THR A 474 -20.37 7.19 -0.27
CA THR A 474 -21.31 6.14 -0.69
C THR A 474 -21.99 5.47 0.50
N LEU A 475 -21.21 5.04 1.50
CA LEU A 475 -21.78 4.40 2.69
C LEU A 475 -22.55 5.36 3.57
N PHE A 476 -22.05 6.58 3.73
CA PHE A 476 -22.78 7.58 4.51
C PHE A 476 -24.14 7.89 3.89
N SER A 477 -24.21 7.99 2.56
CA SER A 477 -25.46 8.13 1.81
C SER A 477 -26.43 6.95 2.05
N ILE A 478 -25.93 5.71 2.10
CA ILE A 478 -26.72 4.53 2.51
C ILE A 478 -27.25 4.71 3.93
N TRP A 479 -26.40 5.09 4.87
CA TRP A 479 -26.81 5.29 6.27
C TRP A 479 -27.87 6.38 6.40
N MET A 480 -27.79 7.46 5.61
CA MET A 480 -28.83 8.49 5.58
C MET A 480 -30.17 7.94 5.08
N ARG A 481 -30.17 7.01 4.11
CA ARG A 481 -31.39 6.31 3.68
C ARG A 481 -31.94 5.38 4.75
N CYS A 482 -31.09 4.68 5.50
CA CYS A 482 -31.51 3.90 6.67
C CYS A 482 -32.19 4.80 7.73
N LEU A 483 -31.58 5.94 8.06
CA LEU A 483 -32.17 6.92 8.98
C LEU A 483 -33.51 7.45 8.44
N LYS A 484 -33.63 7.72 7.13
CA LYS A 484 -34.88 8.15 6.52
C LYS A 484 -35.99 7.08 6.64
N ALA A 485 -35.65 5.82 6.41
CA ALA A 485 -36.58 4.70 6.46
C ALA A 485 -37.04 4.35 7.88
N VAL A 486 -36.24 4.71 8.90
CA VAL A 486 -36.52 4.45 10.32
C VAL A 486 -36.57 5.78 11.08
N PRO A 487 -37.73 6.46 11.16
CA PRO A 487 -37.81 7.88 11.58
C PRO A 487 -37.22 8.21 12.95
N ASP A 488 -37.42 7.34 13.95
CA ASP A 488 -36.94 7.55 15.32
C ASP A 488 -35.52 7.00 15.57
N SER A 489 -34.82 6.56 14.53
CA SER A 489 -33.46 6.04 14.67
C SER A 489 -32.41 7.14 14.76
N VAL A 490 -31.26 6.83 15.35
CA VAL A 490 -30.09 7.70 15.39
C VAL A 490 -28.86 6.94 14.90
N LEU A 491 -27.86 7.68 14.42
CA LEU A 491 -26.56 7.14 14.05
C LEU A 491 -25.51 7.62 15.06
N TRP A 492 -24.91 6.67 15.78
CA TRP A 492 -23.92 6.92 16.81
C TRP A 492 -22.50 6.65 16.29
N LEU A 493 -21.71 7.71 16.18
CA LEU A 493 -20.37 7.70 15.58
C LEU A 493 -19.30 8.01 16.63
N VAL A 494 -18.04 7.63 16.40
CA VAL A 494 -16.94 8.09 17.25
C VAL A 494 -16.70 9.60 17.05
N ASP A 495 -16.42 10.31 18.14
CA ASP A 495 -16.06 11.72 18.10
C ASP A 495 -14.54 11.91 17.93
N ASP A 496 -14.07 11.91 16.67
CA ASP A 496 -12.63 11.99 16.35
C ASP A 496 -12.10 13.42 16.24
N ASN A 497 -12.81 14.33 15.57
CA ASN A 497 -12.40 15.74 15.43
C ASN A 497 -13.60 16.65 15.10
N GLU A 498 -13.44 17.95 15.33
CA GLU A 498 -14.52 18.92 15.14
C GLU A 498 -14.97 19.09 13.69
N TRP A 499 -14.02 19.13 12.75
CA TRP A 499 -14.30 19.28 11.33
C TRP A 499 -15.12 18.11 10.78
N MET A 500 -14.85 16.90 11.25
CA MET A 500 -15.65 15.70 10.94
C MET A 500 -17.09 15.87 11.42
N ARG A 501 -17.32 16.32 12.66
CA ARG A 501 -18.69 16.54 13.17
C ARG A 501 -19.45 17.53 12.30
N GLU A 502 -18.80 18.64 11.93
CA GLU A 502 -19.39 19.68 11.09
C GLU A 502 -19.68 19.18 9.69
N ASN A 503 -18.71 18.50 9.05
CA ASN A 503 -18.86 17.96 7.71
C ASN A 503 -19.95 16.90 7.66
N LEU A 504 -19.97 15.91 8.55
CA LEU A 504 -21.01 14.87 8.55
C LEU A 504 -22.42 15.44 8.82
N ARG A 505 -22.54 16.46 9.68
CA ARG A 505 -23.81 17.16 9.89
C ARG A 505 -24.25 17.93 8.64
N ARG A 506 -23.32 18.57 7.94
CA ARG A 506 -23.57 19.25 6.66
C ARG A 506 -24.04 18.26 5.60
N GLU A 507 -23.39 17.11 5.47
CA GLU A 507 -23.76 16.04 4.55
C GLU A 507 -25.14 15.45 4.90
N ALA A 508 -25.43 15.17 6.18
CA ALA A 508 -26.76 14.72 6.60
C ALA A 508 -27.87 15.70 6.20
N LYS A 509 -27.62 17.01 6.37
CA LYS A 509 -28.55 18.05 5.94
C LYS A 509 -28.77 18.03 4.42
N GLN A 510 -27.72 17.82 3.62
CA GLN A 510 -27.84 17.68 2.16
C GLN A 510 -28.69 16.46 1.77
N HIS A 511 -28.66 15.40 2.58
CA HIS A 511 -29.53 14.22 2.43
C HIS A 511 -30.94 14.39 3.03
N ASN A 512 -31.31 15.60 3.50
CA ASN A 512 -32.57 15.90 4.17
C ASN A 512 -32.79 15.11 5.47
N ILE A 513 -31.71 14.82 6.20
CA ILE A 513 -31.74 14.24 7.54
C ILE A 513 -31.43 15.32 8.56
N ASP A 514 -32.18 15.36 9.66
CA ASP A 514 -31.89 16.25 10.79
C ASP A 514 -30.47 15.95 11.32
N PRO A 515 -29.54 16.92 11.29
CA PRO A 515 -28.17 16.74 11.78
C PRO A 515 -28.09 16.32 13.25
N HIS A 516 -29.13 16.55 14.06
CA HIS A 516 -29.19 16.09 15.45
C HIS A 516 -29.41 14.58 15.60
N ARG A 517 -29.77 13.87 14.53
CA ARG A 517 -29.81 12.40 14.51
C ARG A 517 -28.43 11.75 14.42
N LEU A 518 -27.39 12.56 14.18
CA LEU A 518 -25.99 12.13 14.32
C LEU A 518 -25.49 12.46 15.72
N ILE A 519 -25.15 11.42 16.47
CA ILE A 519 -24.65 11.50 17.84
C ILE A 519 -23.18 11.12 17.83
N PHE A 520 -22.34 11.89 18.52
CA PHE A 520 -20.90 11.71 18.52
C PHE A 520 -20.43 11.26 19.91
N ALA A 521 -19.78 10.10 19.95
CA ALA A 521 -19.35 9.42 21.16
C ALA A 521 -17.88 9.76 21.46
N VAL A 522 -17.65 10.53 22.52
CA VAL A 522 -16.29 10.86 22.98
C VAL A 522 -15.48 9.61 23.29
N ARG A 523 -14.16 9.68 23.09
CA ARG A 523 -13.26 8.58 23.44
C ARG A 523 -13.18 8.43 24.96
N ILE A 524 -13.37 7.19 25.43
CA ILE A 524 -13.35 6.79 26.85
C ILE A 524 -12.49 5.53 26.99
N PRO A 525 -12.07 5.15 28.21
CA PRO A 525 -11.26 3.95 28.38
C PRO A 525 -12.00 2.68 27.90
N LEU A 526 -11.22 1.68 27.51
CA LEU A 526 -11.71 0.53 26.76
C LEU A 526 -12.83 -0.26 27.47
N PRO A 527 -12.76 -0.59 28.77
CA PRO A 527 -13.84 -1.31 29.45
C PRO A 527 -15.18 -0.57 29.41
N GLU A 528 -15.17 0.76 29.57
CA GLU A 528 -16.35 1.61 29.46
C GLU A 528 -16.82 1.74 28.00
N HIS A 529 -15.88 1.80 27.05
CA HIS A 529 -16.19 1.78 25.62
C HIS A 529 -16.94 0.51 25.22
N LEU A 530 -16.47 -0.66 25.65
CA LEU A 530 -17.14 -1.93 25.40
C LEU A 530 -18.52 -1.98 26.08
N ALA A 531 -18.62 -1.48 27.31
CA ALA A 531 -19.88 -1.47 28.06
C ALA A 531 -20.96 -0.61 27.40
N ARG A 532 -20.59 0.57 26.86
CA ARG A 532 -21.56 1.46 26.20
C ARG A 532 -22.11 0.90 24.89
N GLN A 533 -21.38 -0.01 24.22
CA GLN A 533 -21.86 -0.60 22.97
C GLN A 533 -23.14 -1.43 23.16
N ARG A 534 -23.44 -1.88 24.39
CA ARG A 534 -24.70 -2.54 24.75
C ARG A 534 -25.94 -1.67 24.53
N LEU A 535 -25.76 -0.34 24.41
CA LEU A 535 -26.82 0.61 24.11
C LEU A 535 -27.15 0.73 22.62
N ALA A 536 -26.30 0.18 21.75
CA ALA A 536 -26.53 0.16 20.31
C ALA A 536 -27.36 -1.06 19.90
N ASP A 537 -28.10 -0.92 18.81
CA ASP A 537 -28.93 -1.98 18.26
C ASP A 537 -28.25 -2.72 17.12
N LEU A 538 -27.59 -1.99 16.22
CA LEU A 538 -26.89 -2.55 15.06
C LEU A 538 -25.63 -1.76 14.72
N PHE A 539 -24.53 -2.47 14.52
CA PHE A 539 -23.29 -1.89 14.01
C PHE A 539 -23.27 -1.91 12.48
N LEU A 540 -23.03 -0.74 11.89
CA LEU A 540 -22.89 -0.51 10.47
C LEU A 540 -21.41 -0.51 10.07
N ASP A 541 -20.95 -1.55 9.37
CA ASP A 541 -19.55 -1.65 8.93
C ASP A 541 -19.25 -0.78 7.70
N THR A 542 -17.96 -0.61 7.37
CA THR A 542 -17.43 0.27 6.32
C THR A 542 -16.73 -0.46 5.17
N LEU A 543 -16.62 0.20 4.01
CA LEU A 543 -16.04 -0.30 2.76
C LEU A 543 -15.35 0.89 2.04
N PRO A 544 -14.15 0.73 1.44
CA PRO A 544 -13.39 -0.51 1.25
C PRO A 544 -12.59 -0.98 2.46
N TYR A 545 -12.55 -0.21 3.55
CA TYR A 545 -11.81 -0.60 4.75
C TYR A 545 -12.80 -1.01 5.85
N ASN A 546 -12.92 -2.31 6.13
CA ASN A 546 -13.82 -2.84 7.16
C ASN A 546 -13.38 -2.51 8.60
N ALA A 547 -14.29 -2.71 9.53
CA ALA A 547 -13.98 -2.91 10.94
C ALA A 547 -13.13 -4.18 11.13
N GLY A 548 -12.14 -4.07 12.01
CA GLY A 548 -11.33 -5.19 12.49
C GLY A 548 -11.60 -5.36 13.98
N THR A 549 -10.70 -4.83 14.81
CA THR A 549 -10.84 -4.79 16.28
C THR A 549 -12.22 -4.30 16.74
N THR A 550 -12.74 -3.24 16.13
CA THR A 550 -14.06 -2.66 16.46
C THR A 550 -15.23 -3.61 16.21
N ALA A 551 -15.18 -4.42 15.14
CA ALA A 551 -16.19 -5.45 14.89
C ALA A 551 -16.03 -6.63 15.85
N SER A 552 -14.79 -7.03 16.14
CA SER A 552 -14.52 -8.06 17.14
C SER A 552 -15.04 -7.66 18.53
N ASP A 553 -14.80 -6.41 18.94
CA ASP A 553 -15.32 -5.82 20.18
C ASP A 553 -16.86 -5.82 20.21
N ALA A 554 -17.52 -5.39 19.13
CA ALA A 554 -18.98 -5.35 19.02
C ALA A 554 -19.58 -6.76 19.13
N LEU A 555 -19.08 -7.71 18.33
CA LEU A 555 -19.51 -9.11 18.38
C LEU A 555 -19.27 -9.70 19.78
N GLY A 556 -18.11 -9.37 20.37
CA GLY A 556 -17.70 -9.76 21.72
C GLY A 556 -18.53 -9.14 22.85
N ILE A 557 -19.43 -8.20 22.60
CA ILE A 557 -20.41 -7.74 23.61
C ILE A 557 -21.86 -8.07 23.26
N GLY A 558 -22.09 -8.79 22.15
CA GLY A 558 -23.41 -9.18 21.69
C GLY A 558 -24.10 -8.16 20.78
N LEU A 559 -23.36 -7.23 20.18
CA LEU A 559 -23.86 -6.26 19.21
C LEU A 559 -23.70 -6.82 17.79
N PRO A 560 -24.80 -7.06 17.04
CA PRO A 560 -24.72 -7.52 15.67
C PRO A 560 -24.02 -6.50 14.77
N VAL A 561 -23.21 -7.01 13.84
CA VAL A 561 -22.50 -6.22 12.81
C VAL A 561 -23.02 -6.66 11.45
N ILE A 562 -23.37 -5.72 10.57
CA ILE A 562 -23.59 -6.02 9.15
C ILE A 562 -22.44 -5.47 8.31
N THR A 563 -22.06 -6.20 7.27
CA THR A 563 -20.97 -5.80 6.36
C THR A 563 -21.27 -6.22 4.93
N CYS A 564 -20.63 -5.55 3.98
CA CYS A 564 -20.63 -5.90 2.56
C CYS A 564 -19.17 -6.16 2.17
N PRO A 565 -18.73 -7.43 2.12
CA PRO A 565 -17.34 -7.76 1.80
C PRO A 565 -16.97 -7.32 0.39
N GLY A 566 -15.88 -6.56 0.25
CA GLY A 566 -15.33 -6.14 -1.05
C GLY A 566 -14.41 -7.18 -1.69
N ASN A 567 -13.53 -6.69 -2.57
CA ASN A 567 -12.60 -7.48 -3.37
C ASN A 567 -11.21 -7.64 -2.75
N SER A 568 -10.84 -6.89 -1.71
CA SER A 568 -9.51 -6.95 -1.08
C SER A 568 -9.53 -7.54 0.33
N PHE A 569 -8.37 -7.90 0.89
CA PHE A 569 -8.30 -8.45 2.26
C PHE A 569 -8.90 -7.46 3.28
N VAL A 570 -8.50 -6.19 3.21
CA VAL A 570 -8.97 -5.15 4.14
C VAL A 570 -10.48 -4.89 4.06
N SER A 571 -11.10 -5.18 2.90
CA SER A 571 -12.54 -5.03 2.68
C SER A 571 -13.35 -6.27 3.05
N ARG A 572 -12.71 -7.32 3.56
CA ARG A 572 -13.33 -8.61 3.90
C ARG A 572 -13.11 -9.03 5.35
N MET A 573 -12.40 -8.21 6.12
CA MET A 573 -12.09 -8.46 7.52
C MET A 573 -13.34 -8.75 8.34
N SER A 574 -14.36 -7.87 8.31
CA SER A 574 -15.54 -8.05 9.16
C SER A 574 -16.37 -9.25 8.71
N GLY A 575 -16.38 -9.55 7.42
CA GLY A 575 -17.04 -10.75 6.90
C GLY A 575 -16.38 -12.03 7.45
N SER A 576 -15.06 -12.07 7.53
CA SER A 576 -14.34 -13.18 8.17
C SER A 576 -14.74 -13.32 9.65
N LEU A 577 -14.77 -12.21 10.40
CA LEU A 577 -15.18 -12.22 11.81
C LEU A 577 -16.61 -12.74 11.99
N LEU A 578 -17.54 -12.36 11.12
CA LEU A 578 -18.92 -12.84 11.14
C LEU A 578 -19.02 -14.35 10.88
N HIS A 579 -18.24 -14.88 9.93
CA HIS A 579 -18.17 -16.32 9.69
C HIS A 579 -17.59 -17.05 10.91
N ALA A 580 -16.51 -16.52 11.49
CA ALA A 580 -15.89 -17.07 12.69
C ALA A 580 -16.76 -16.93 13.96
N ALA A 581 -17.74 -16.02 13.98
CA ALA A 581 -18.76 -15.86 15.01
C ALA A 581 -20.04 -16.69 14.75
N GLY A 582 -20.14 -17.37 13.60
CA GLY A 582 -21.30 -18.18 13.21
C GLY A 582 -22.52 -17.36 12.73
N LEU A 583 -22.30 -16.17 12.18
CA LEU A 583 -23.32 -15.26 11.65
C LEU A 583 -23.05 -14.88 10.17
N PRO A 584 -22.82 -15.85 9.26
CA PRO A 584 -22.52 -15.54 7.86
C PRO A 584 -23.64 -14.76 7.17
N GLU A 585 -24.89 -14.87 7.64
CA GLU A 585 -26.04 -14.15 7.08
C GLU A 585 -25.97 -12.62 7.24
N LEU A 586 -25.07 -12.10 8.07
CA LEU A 586 -24.86 -10.66 8.24
C LEU A 586 -23.77 -10.08 7.31
N ALA A 587 -23.09 -10.95 6.55
CA ALA A 587 -22.16 -10.56 5.49
C ALA A 587 -22.87 -10.71 4.13
N VAL A 588 -23.40 -9.60 3.61
CA VAL A 588 -24.21 -9.58 2.38
C VAL A 588 -23.37 -9.24 1.16
N GLU A 589 -23.85 -9.59 -0.04
CA GLU A 589 -23.06 -9.52 -1.27
C GLU A 589 -23.03 -8.12 -1.91
N THR A 590 -24.08 -7.32 -1.70
CA THR A 590 -24.20 -6.01 -2.32
C THR A 590 -24.51 -4.89 -1.32
N LEU A 591 -24.15 -3.66 -1.67
CA LEU A 591 -24.53 -2.48 -0.88
C LEU A 591 -26.05 -2.26 -0.82
N SER A 592 -26.80 -2.77 -1.81
CA SER A 592 -28.27 -2.75 -1.78
C SER A 592 -28.81 -3.71 -0.72
N ASP A 593 -28.26 -4.92 -0.64
CA ASP A 593 -28.64 -5.90 0.39
C ASP A 593 -28.21 -5.42 1.78
N TYR A 594 -27.09 -4.70 1.88
CA TYR A 594 -26.64 -4.07 3.12
C TYR A 594 -27.66 -3.07 3.63
N GLU A 595 -28.13 -2.17 2.75
CA GLU A 595 -29.17 -1.19 3.08
C GLU A 595 -30.48 -1.89 3.47
N ALA A 596 -30.91 -2.87 2.67
CA ALA A 596 -32.14 -3.61 2.92
C ALA A 596 -32.10 -4.35 4.27
N LEU A 597 -30.98 -5.02 4.59
CA LEU A 597 -30.81 -5.73 5.85
C LEU A 597 -30.74 -4.77 7.05
N ALA A 598 -30.07 -3.63 6.91
CA ALA A 598 -30.00 -2.60 7.95
C ALA A 598 -31.39 -2.06 8.32
N ILE A 599 -32.23 -1.80 7.32
CA ILE A 599 -33.61 -1.33 7.51
C ILE A 599 -34.45 -2.46 8.09
N ARG A 600 -34.32 -3.68 7.55
CA ARG A 600 -35.08 -4.85 7.99
C ARG A 600 -34.85 -5.17 9.46
N LEU A 601 -33.59 -5.21 9.91
CA LEU A 601 -33.24 -5.45 11.32
C LEU A 601 -33.78 -4.36 12.26
N ALA A 602 -33.97 -3.13 11.77
CA ALA A 602 -34.56 -2.06 12.55
C ALA A 602 -36.10 -2.07 12.57
N CYS A 603 -36.72 -2.56 11.51
CA CYS A 603 -38.18 -2.64 11.38
C CYS A 603 -38.77 -3.97 11.89
N GLU A 604 -37.97 -5.03 12.06
CA GLU A 604 -38.38 -6.36 12.53
C GLU A 604 -37.71 -6.71 13.89
N PRO A 605 -38.26 -6.26 15.04
CA PRO A 605 -37.65 -6.47 16.36
C PRO A 605 -37.40 -7.94 16.73
N GLU A 606 -38.26 -8.86 16.30
CA GLU A 606 -38.07 -10.29 16.55
C GLU A 606 -36.89 -10.86 15.75
N LEU A 607 -36.66 -10.39 14.51
CA LEU A 607 -35.47 -10.78 13.74
C LEU A 607 -34.20 -10.34 14.45
N LEU A 608 -34.12 -9.07 14.87
CA LEU A 608 -32.97 -8.57 15.62
C LEU A 608 -32.73 -9.34 16.92
N LYS A 609 -33.80 -9.67 17.65
CA LYS A 609 -33.72 -10.45 18.87
C LYS A 609 -33.17 -11.86 18.62
N ILE A 610 -33.63 -12.54 17.56
CA ILE A 610 -33.10 -13.84 17.14
C ILE A 610 -31.62 -13.73 16.78
N THR A 611 -31.23 -12.70 16.00
CA THR A 611 -29.83 -12.46 15.64
C THR A 611 -28.95 -12.22 16.88
N LYS A 612 -29.40 -11.39 17.83
CA LYS A 612 -28.70 -11.13 19.10
C LYS A 612 -28.57 -12.40 19.94
N ALA A 613 -29.64 -13.19 20.05
CA ALA A 613 -29.63 -14.46 20.78
C ALA A 613 -28.62 -15.44 20.16
N LYS A 614 -28.67 -15.63 18.83
CA LYS A 614 -27.71 -16.48 18.11
C LYS A 614 -26.26 -16.04 18.33
N LEU A 615 -25.98 -14.74 18.27
CA LEU A 615 -24.65 -14.21 18.57
C LEU A 615 -24.21 -14.57 19.99
N ILE A 616 -25.06 -14.36 20.99
CA ILE A 616 -24.77 -14.66 22.41
C ILE A 616 -24.52 -16.16 22.60
N ASP A 617 -25.37 -17.02 22.04
CA ASP A 617 -25.29 -18.47 22.17
C ASP A 617 -24.00 -19.03 21.53
N ASN A 618 -23.55 -18.43 20.43
CA ASN A 618 -22.32 -18.82 19.75
C ASN A 618 -21.05 -18.43 20.52
N ARG A 619 -21.10 -17.48 21.47
CA ARG A 619 -19.88 -16.89 22.07
C ARG A 619 -18.96 -17.90 22.75
N SER A 620 -19.50 -18.97 23.33
CA SER A 620 -18.70 -19.96 24.06
C SER A 620 -18.05 -21.03 23.17
N SER A 621 -18.44 -21.11 21.89
CA SER A 621 -18.02 -22.20 20.99
C SER A 621 -17.46 -21.73 19.65
N ALA A 622 -17.76 -20.48 19.26
CA ALA A 622 -17.35 -19.94 17.97
C ALA A 622 -15.84 -19.66 17.93
N PRO A 623 -15.14 -20.01 16.83
CA PRO A 623 -13.69 -19.81 16.69
C PRO A 623 -13.18 -18.40 17.01
N LEU A 624 -13.97 -17.36 16.76
CA LEU A 624 -13.58 -15.97 17.01
C LEU A 624 -13.24 -15.69 18.49
N PHE A 625 -13.89 -16.40 19.42
CA PHE A 625 -13.79 -16.13 20.87
C PHE A 625 -12.97 -17.18 21.63
N ASP A 626 -12.30 -18.08 20.93
CA ASP A 626 -11.49 -19.15 21.51
C ASP A 626 -9.99 -18.85 21.33
N SER A 627 -9.46 -17.98 22.20
CA SER A 627 -8.06 -17.54 22.18
C SER A 627 -7.07 -18.70 22.37
N GLN A 628 -7.45 -19.72 23.16
CA GLN A 628 -6.62 -20.91 23.37
C GLN A 628 -6.49 -21.74 22.09
N LYS A 629 -7.62 -22.02 21.42
CA LYS A 629 -7.60 -22.75 20.15
C LYS A 629 -6.93 -21.95 19.05
N PHE A 630 -7.09 -20.61 19.04
CA PHE A 630 -6.32 -19.76 18.14
C PHE A 630 -4.81 -19.96 18.38
N CYS A 631 -4.34 -19.87 19.62
CA CYS A 631 -2.93 -20.05 19.98
C CYS A 631 -2.39 -21.41 19.50
N THR A 632 -3.12 -22.50 19.76
CA THR A 632 -2.71 -23.85 19.30
C THR A 632 -2.60 -23.94 17.77
N ASN A 633 -3.54 -23.34 17.02
CA ASN A 633 -3.45 -23.34 15.55
C ASN A 633 -2.30 -22.45 15.05
N PHE A 634 -2.06 -21.32 15.70
CA PHE A 634 -0.97 -20.42 15.41
C PHE A 634 0.39 -21.10 15.63
N GLU A 635 0.58 -21.76 16.77
CA GLU A 635 1.77 -22.56 17.08
C GLU A 635 1.99 -23.72 16.11
N ALA A 636 0.93 -24.41 15.70
CA ALA A 636 1.01 -25.47 14.70
C ALA A 636 1.50 -24.90 13.36
N ALA A 637 1.02 -23.73 12.96
CA ALA A 637 1.51 -23.04 11.76
C ALA A 637 2.98 -22.64 11.88
N LEU A 638 3.40 -22.07 13.01
CA LEU A 638 4.82 -21.73 13.25
C LEU A 638 5.72 -22.96 13.20
N THR A 639 5.31 -24.06 13.82
CA THR A 639 6.04 -25.33 13.83
C THR A 639 6.23 -25.85 12.40
N LEU A 640 5.15 -25.86 11.61
CA LEU A 640 5.20 -26.30 10.21
C LEU A 640 6.16 -25.46 9.35
N MET A 641 6.23 -24.14 9.59
CA MET A 641 7.17 -23.27 8.87
C MET A 641 8.63 -23.60 9.23
N VAL A 642 8.91 -23.86 10.50
CA VAL A 642 10.25 -24.26 10.97
C VAL A 642 10.63 -25.63 10.45
N ASP A 643 9.72 -26.60 10.44
CA ASP A 643 9.96 -27.93 9.88
C ASP A 643 10.30 -27.84 8.38
N LYS A 644 9.52 -27.07 7.61
CA LYS A 644 9.80 -26.81 6.19
C LYS A 644 11.16 -26.15 5.98
N TRP A 645 11.52 -25.19 6.81
CA TRP A 645 12.83 -24.55 6.76
C TRP A 645 13.96 -25.53 7.10
N HIS A 646 13.83 -26.33 8.17
CA HIS A 646 14.82 -27.36 8.51
C HIS A 646 15.02 -28.36 7.37
N ASP A 647 13.94 -28.79 6.73
CA ASP A 647 14.00 -29.68 5.56
C ASP A 647 14.73 -29.02 4.39
N SER A 648 14.49 -27.72 4.15
CA SER A 648 15.19 -26.95 3.12
C SER A 648 16.70 -26.84 3.36
N VAL A 649 17.12 -26.70 4.61
CA VAL A 649 18.53 -26.61 5.01
C VAL A 649 19.22 -27.98 4.93
N LYS A 650 18.51 -29.06 5.28
CA LYS A 650 19.05 -30.44 5.26
C LYS A 650 19.18 -31.02 3.86
N ASN A 651 18.26 -30.68 2.94
CA ASN A 651 18.22 -31.21 1.57
C ASN A 651 18.31 -30.09 0.52
N PRO A 652 19.42 -29.32 0.45
CA PRO A 652 19.54 -28.19 -0.46
C PRO A 652 19.48 -28.62 -1.94
N SER A 653 19.88 -29.86 -2.26
CA SER A 653 19.84 -30.44 -3.60
C SER A 653 18.44 -30.87 -4.07
N GLN A 654 17.47 -31.03 -3.17
CA GLN A 654 16.06 -31.23 -3.54
C GLN A 654 15.32 -29.92 -3.83
N GLN A 655 15.94 -28.76 -3.55
CA GLN A 655 15.40 -27.42 -3.86
C GLN A 655 16.04 -26.75 -5.08
N MET A 656 17.04 -27.36 -5.72
CA MET A 656 17.49 -26.98 -7.07
C MET A 656 16.63 -27.58 -8.19
N THR A 657 15.44 -28.12 -7.89
CA THR A 657 14.35 -27.95 -8.84
C THR A 657 13.88 -26.52 -8.67
N GLU A 658 14.42 -25.64 -9.52
CA GLU A 658 13.78 -24.37 -9.86
C GLU A 658 12.26 -24.56 -9.72
N LYS A 659 11.59 -23.75 -8.89
CA LYS A 659 10.23 -23.39 -9.27
C LYS A 659 10.41 -22.88 -10.70
N PRO A 660 9.90 -23.59 -11.72
CA PRO A 660 10.05 -23.09 -13.07
C PRO A 660 9.51 -21.69 -13.01
N ASN A 661 10.28 -20.73 -13.51
CA ASN A 661 9.76 -19.40 -13.70
C ASN A 661 8.67 -19.55 -14.77
N LEU A 662 7.46 -19.96 -14.36
CA LEU A 662 6.34 -20.28 -15.23
C LEU A 662 5.96 -19.05 -16.04
N ILE A 663 6.19 -17.85 -15.47
CA ILE A 663 6.09 -16.57 -16.16
C ILE A 663 7.11 -16.51 -17.30
N ALA A 664 8.40 -16.74 -17.05
CA ALA A 664 9.39 -16.76 -18.14
C ALA A 664 9.16 -17.90 -19.15
N MET A 665 8.74 -19.08 -18.69
CA MET A 665 8.38 -20.19 -19.58
C MET A 665 7.17 -19.82 -20.47
N LEU A 666 6.17 -19.14 -19.91
CA LEU A 666 5.01 -18.65 -20.63
C LEU A 666 5.43 -17.55 -21.61
N GLU A 667 6.26 -16.59 -21.20
CA GLU A 667 6.82 -15.54 -22.07
C GLU A 667 7.61 -16.12 -23.25
N ASP A 668 8.48 -17.10 -23.00
CA ASP A 668 9.25 -17.81 -24.03
C ASP A 668 8.33 -18.60 -24.97
N THR A 669 7.33 -19.29 -24.41
CA THR A 669 6.34 -20.07 -25.18
C THR A 669 5.47 -19.15 -26.04
N VAL A 670 5.06 -17.99 -25.52
CA VAL A 670 4.35 -16.95 -26.26
C VAL A 670 5.23 -16.38 -27.36
N ALA A 671 6.51 -16.11 -27.11
CA ALA A 671 7.43 -15.62 -28.12
C ALA A 671 7.63 -16.62 -29.26
N LEU A 672 7.65 -17.93 -28.97
CA LEU A 672 7.66 -18.99 -29.97
C LEU A 672 6.36 -19.03 -30.78
N HIS A 673 5.22 -18.93 -30.10
CA HIS A 673 3.90 -18.88 -30.73
C HIS A 673 3.79 -17.68 -31.69
N GLN A 674 4.24 -16.50 -31.28
CA GLN A 674 4.25 -15.28 -32.10
C GLN A 674 5.20 -15.38 -33.31
N LYS A 675 6.26 -16.17 -33.23
CA LYS A 675 7.17 -16.46 -34.35
C LYS A 675 6.61 -17.51 -35.33
N GLY A 676 5.45 -18.10 -35.03
CA GLY A 676 4.82 -19.14 -35.85
C GLY A 676 5.35 -20.55 -35.61
N ASP A 677 6.16 -20.77 -34.55
CA ASP A 677 6.63 -22.10 -34.16
C ASP A 677 5.55 -22.80 -33.30
N ILE A 678 4.49 -23.24 -33.99
CA ILE A 678 3.28 -23.78 -33.34
C ILE A 678 3.56 -25.09 -32.60
N ASP A 679 4.42 -25.96 -33.15
CA ASP A 679 4.75 -27.25 -32.53
C ASP A 679 5.48 -27.06 -31.19
N THR A 680 6.51 -26.21 -31.17
CA THR A 680 7.28 -25.97 -29.95
C THR A 680 6.45 -25.19 -28.91
N ALA A 681 5.61 -24.26 -29.36
CA ALA A 681 4.70 -23.54 -28.48
C ALA A 681 3.66 -24.48 -27.84
N GLU A 682 3.10 -25.44 -28.60
CA GLU A 682 2.16 -26.43 -28.07
C GLU A 682 2.78 -27.25 -26.94
N ASP A 683 4.00 -27.74 -27.15
CA ASP A 683 4.75 -28.48 -26.14
C ASP A 683 5.10 -27.60 -24.93
N GLY A 684 5.37 -26.31 -25.14
CA GLY A 684 5.58 -25.33 -24.08
C GLY A 684 4.35 -25.17 -23.20
N TYR A 685 3.17 -24.95 -23.78
CA TYR A 685 1.92 -24.83 -23.02
C TYR A 685 1.57 -26.14 -22.31
N LYS A 686 1.75 -27.31 -22.93
CA LYS A 686 1.54 -28.61 -22.25
C LYS A 686 2.45 -28.75 -21.04
N LYS A 687 3.74 -28.42 -21.15
CA LYS A 687 4.69 -28.46 -20.03
C LYS A 687 4.35 -27.48 -18.92
N ILE A 688 3.77 -26.32 -19.25
CA ILE A 688 3.25 -25.37 -18.26
C ILE A 688 2.06 -25.99 -17.54
N LEU A 689 1.10 -26.56 -18.28
CA LEU A 689 -0.11 -27.19 -17.73
C LEU A 689 0.14 -28.49 -16.98
N GLU A 690 1.22 -29.23 -17.27
CA GLU A 690 1.65 -30.37 -16.46
C GLU A 690 2.11 -29.93 -15.06
N LYS A 691 2.65 -28.71 -14.94
CA LYS A 691 3.16 -28.16 -13.69
C LYS A 691 2.12 -27.32 -12.95
N GLU A 692 1.28 -26.60 -13.69
CA GLU A 692 0.18 -25.77 -13.20
C GLU A 692 -1.07 -26.01 -14.07
N PRO A 693 -1.86 -27.07 -13.76
CA PRO A 693 -3.04 -27.44 -14.56
C PRO A 693 -4.12 -26.35 -14.65
N GLU A 694 -4.11 -25.41 -13.70
CA GLU A 694 -5.07 -24.31 -13.58
C GLU A 694 -4.48 -22.96 -14.05
N ASN A 695 -3.48 -22.96 -14.94
CA ASN A 695 -2.96 -21.73 -15.53
C ASN A 695 -3.88 -21.22 -16.67
N ALA A 696 -4.65 -20.15 -16.41
CA ALA A 696 -5.67 -19.64 -17.34
C ALA A 696 -5.08 -19.17 -18.70
N ASP A 697 -3.96 -18.45 -18.68
CA ASP A 697 -3.30 -17.95 -19.90
C ASP A 697 -2.77 -19.11 -20.76
N ALA A 698 -2.13 -20.11 -20.14
CA ALA A 698 -1.65 -21.29 -20.85
C ALA A 698 -2.79 -22.14 -21.41
N LEU A 699 -3.91 -22.29 -20.67
CA LEU A 699 -5.11 -22.97 -21.15
C LEU A 699 -5.73 -22.23 -22.35
N HIS A 700 -5.85 -20.90 -22.27
CA HIS A 700 -6.34 -20.06 -23.35
C HIS A 700 -5.47 -20.17 -24.59
N LEU A 701 -4.17 -19.93 -24.47
CA LEU A 701 -3.25 -19.92 -25.59
C LEU A 701 -3.06 -21.31 -26.20
N TYR A 702 -3.15 -22.37 -25.39
CA TYR A 702 -3.24 -23.74 -25.91
C TYR A 702 -4.55 -23.97 -26.66
N GLY A 703 -5.66 -23.39 -26.19
CA GLY A 703 -6.93 -23.34 -26.93
C GLY A 703 -6.77 -22.67 -28.30
N VAL A 704 -6.03 -21.56 -28.37
CA VAL A 704 -5.73 -20.85 -29.63
C VAL A 704 -4.98 -21.75 -30.60
N ILE A 705 -3.95 -22.46 -30.15
CA ILE A 705 -3.23 -23.43 -31.01
C ILE A 705 -4.16 -24.53 -31.53
N ASN A 706 -5.03 -25.08 -30.66
CA ASN A 706 -5.97 -26.11 -31.09
C ASN A 706 -6.97 -25.57 -32.11
N ALA A 707 -7.45 -24.33 -31.96
CA ALA A 707 -8.31 -23.67 -32.94
C ALA A 707 -7.60 -23.47 -34.30
N GLN A 708 -6.33 -23.01 -34.29
CA GLN A 708 -5.51 -22.86 -35.49
C GLN A 708 -5.29 -24.19 -36.23
N ARG A 709 -5.21 -25.31 -35.50
CA ARG A 709 -5.09 -26.68 -36.04
C ARG A 709 -6.42 -27.30 -36.48
N GLY A 710 -7.54 -26.59 -36.31
CA GLY A 710 -8.88 -27.09 -36.63
C GLY A 710 -9.48 -28.02 -35.57
N ASN A 711 -8.85 -28.18 -34.41
CA ASN A 711 -9.35 -28.97 -33.29
C ASN A 711 -10.34 -28.14 -32.44
N ILE A 712 -11.45 -27.74 -33.04
CA ILE A 712 -12.37 -26.73 -32.46
C ILE A 712 -12.99 -27.20 -31.13
N ASP A 713 -13.43 -28.46 -31.03
CA ASP A 713 -14.03 -28.99 -29.79
C ASP A 713 -13.07 -28.92 -28.59
N LYS A 714 -11.79 -29.24 -28.84
CA LYS A 714 -10.75 -29.17 -27.81
C LYS A 714 -10.43 -27.72 -27.44
N ALA A 715 -10.43 -26.81 -28.41
CA ALA A 715 -10.27 -25.39 -28.15
C ALA A 715 -11.39 -24.84 -27.26
N ILE A 716 -12.66 -25.18 -27.56
CA ILE A 716 -13.82 -24.81 -26.75
C ILE A 716 -13.69 -25.31 -25.31
N ALA A 717 -13.32 -26.58 -25.12
CA ALA A 717 -13.11 -27.15 -23.79
C ALA A 717 -12.01 -26.42 -23.00
N LEU A 718 -10.91 -26.06 -23.66
CA LEU A 718 -9.79 -25.31 -23.07
C LEU A 718 -10.20 -23.88 -22.71
N TYR A 719 -10.97 -23.19 -23.56
CA TYR A 719 -11.48 -21.85 -23.25
C TYR A 719 -12.47 -21.85 -22.09
N HIS A 720 -13.41 -22.79 -22.05
CA HIS A 720 -14.30 -22.94 -20.88
C HIS A 720 -13.50 -23.23 -19.61
N HIS A 721 -12.42 -24.01 -19.72
CA HIS A 721 -11.56 -24.25 -18.56
C HIS A 721 -10.84 -22.98 -18.11
N ALA A 722 -10.24 -22.24 -19.04
CA ALA A 722 -9.60 -20.95 -18.76
C ALA A 722 -10.58 -19.95 -18.12
N ILE A 723 -11.81 -19.85 -18.64
CA ILE A 723 -12.85 -18.94 -18.14
C ILE A 723 -13.36 -19.33 -16.74
N ARG A 724 -13.41 -20.64 -16.43
CA ARG A 724 -13.76 -21.10 -15.07
C ARG A 724 -12.70 -20.69 -14.03
N ILE A 725 -11.45 -20.56 -14.45
CA ILE A 725 -10.33 -20.17 -13.60
C ILE A 725 -10.26 -18.64 -13.50
N ASP A 726 -10.32 -17.95 -14.65
CA ASP A 726 -10.35 -16.49 -14.75
C ASP A 726 -11.51 -16.04 -15.63
N SER A 727 -12.61 -15.64 -14.97
CA SER A 727 -13.80 -15.15 -15.65
C SER A 727 -13.61 -13.78 -16.29
N GLY A 728 -12.55 -13.04 -15.92
CA GLY A 728 -12.19 -11.73 -16.46
C GLY A 728 -11.30 -11.80 -17.71
N LEU A 729 -10.94 -13.00 -18.18
CA LEU A 729 -10.04 -13.17 -19.31
C LEU A 729 -10.73 -12.86 -20.64
N TYR A 730 -10.75 -11.58 -21.03
CA TYR A 730 -11.35 -11.08 -22.27
C TYR A 730 -10.99 -11.93 -23.49
N ALA A 731 -9.70 -12.26 -23.66
CA ALA A 731 -9.21 -13.00 -24.81
C ALA A 731 -9.79 -14.42 -24.90
N ALA A 732 -10.12 -15.06 -23.76
CA ALA A 732 -10.74 -16.37 -23.73
C ALA A 732 -12.23 -16.30 -24.08
N HIS A 733 -12.96 -15.31 -23.58
CA HIS A 733 -14.36 -15.08 -23.98
C HIS A 733 -14.48 -14.75 -25.46
N ASN A 734 -13.61 -13.87 -25.99
CA ASN A 734 -13.63 -13.52 -27.41
C ASN A 734 -13.32 -14.73 -28.30
N ASN A 735 -12.28 -15.51 -27.98
CA ASN A 735 -11.89 -16.68 -28.77
C ASN A 735 -12.88 -17.85 -28.63
N LEU A 736 -13.54 -18.00 -27.47
CA LEU A 736 -14.64 -18.94 -27.29
C LEU A 736 -15.83 -18.55 -28.19
N GLY A 737 -16.20 -17.27 -28.22
CA GLY A 737 -17.25 -16.76 -29.11
C GLY A 737 -16.96 -17.06 -30.58
N ILE A 738 -15.73 -16.85 -31.04
CA ILE A 738 -15.29 -17.17 -32.41
C ILE A 738 -15.40 -18.68 -32.68
N ALA A 739 -14.88 -19.51 -31.77
CA ALA A 739 -14.90 -20.97 -31.93
C ALA A 739 -16.34 -21.53 -31.97
N LEU A 740 -17.21 -21.09 -31.07
CA LEU A 740 -18.63 -21.47 -31.05
C LEU A 740 -19.36 -21.00 -32.31
N GLY A 741 -19.08 -19.77 -32.77
CA GLY A 741 -19.63 -19.25 -34.01
C GLY A 741 -19.24 -20.09 -35.23
N SER A 742 -18.01 -20.61 -35.27
CA SER A 742 -17.52 -21.45 -36.37
C SER A 742 -18.25 -22.79 -36.49
N ILE A 743 -18.82 -23.31 -35.40
CA ILE A 743 -19.62 -24.55 -35.38
C ILE A 743 -21.13 -24.29 -35.42
N GLY A 744 -21.55 -23.02 -35.56
CA GLY A 744 -22.96 -22.63 -35.67
C GLY A 744 -23.71 -22.46 -34.34
N GLU A 745 -23.02 -22.50 -33.21
CA GLU A 745 -23.59 -22.31 -31.86
C GLU A 745 -23.78 -20.82 -31.54
N PHE A 746 -24.59 -20.13 -32.36
CA PHE A 746 -24.68 -18.66 -32.33
C PHE A 746 -25.25 -18.08 -31.03
N HIS A 747 -26.09 -18.82 -30.30
CA HIS A 747 -26.60 -18.38 -29.00
C HIS A 747 -25.49 -18.31 -27.94
N GLN A 748 -24.67 -19.36 -27.84
CA GLN A 748 -23.55 -19.43 -26.89
C GLN A 748 -22.40 -18.51 -27.30
N ALA A 749 -22.18 -18.35 -28.62
CA ALA A 749 -21.23 -17.39 -29.15
C ALA A 749 -21.61 -15.95 -28.76
N ALA A 750 -22.90 -15.59 -28.88
CA ALA A 750 -23.40 -14.27 -28.49
C ALA A 750 -23.23 -13.99 -26.99
N GLU A 751 -23.37 -15.01 -26.14
CA GLU A 751 -23.13 -14.88 -24.69
C GLU A 751 -21.66 -14.62 -24.38
N SER A 752 -20.77 -15.40 -24.98
CA SER A 752 -19.32 -15.20 -24.85
C SER A 752 -18.89 -13.79 -25.29
N PHE A 753 -19.41 -13.28 -26.42
CA PHE A 753 -19.10 -11.92 -26.86
C PHE A 753 -19.74 -10.83 -25.99
N ARG A 754 -20.89 -11.07 -25.35
CA ARG A 754 -21.44 -10.13 -24.36
C ARG A 754 -20.50 -10.01 -23.16
N HIS A 755 -20.05 -11.12 -22.60
CA HIS A 755 -19.09 -11.10 -21.50
C HIS A 755 -17.75 -10.47 -21.89
N ALA A 756 -17.24 -10.74 -23.10
CA ALA A 756 -16.06 -10.05 -23.62
C ALA A 756 -16.26 -8.52 -23.65
N ASN A 757 -17.42 -8.04 -24.12
CA ASN A 757 -17.74 -6.62 -24.14
C ASN A 757 -18.01 -6.02 -22.75
N GLU A 758 -18.48 -6.80 -21.76
CA GLU A 758 -18.61 -6.36 -20.37
C GLU A 758 -17.24 -6.13 -19.72
N ILE A 759 -16.25 -6.96 -20.07
CA ILE A 759 -14.86 -6.85 -19.58
C ILE A 759 -14.13 -5.68 -20.26
N SER A 760 -14.15 -5.64 -21.60
CA SER A 760 -13.44 -4.63 -22.38
C SER A 760 -14.14 -4.39 -23.73
N PRO A 761 -15.04 -3.40 -23.82
CA PRO A 761 -15.73 -3.06 -25.06
C PRO A 761 -14.74 -2.73 -26.18
N ASN A 762 -14.90 -3.35 -27.35
CA ASN A 762 -14.11 -3.05 -28.55
C ASN A 762 -14.94 -3.28 -29.82
N ASP A 763 -14.48 -2.73 -30.94
CA ASP A 763 -15.18 -2.77 -32.22
C ASP A 763 -15.32 -4.19 -32.78
N GLU A 764 -14.27 -5.01 -32.71
CA GLU A 764 -14.30 -6.40 -33.22
C GLU A 764 -15.29 -7.29 -32.44
N SER A 765 -15.31 -7.21 -31.11
CA SER A 765 -16.24 -7.99 -30.27
C SER A 765 -17.68 -7.53 -30.45
N HIS A 766 -17.95 -6.22 -30.57
CA HIS A 766 -19.28 -5.73 -30.92
C HIS A 766 -19.70 -6.16 -32.34
N HIS A 767 -18.78 -6.15 -33.30
CA HIS A 767 -19.03 -6.65 -34.65
C HIS A 767 -19.36 -8.14 -34.65
N ASN A 768 -18.58 -8.96 -33.95
CA ASN A 768 -18.80 -10.40 -33.87
C ASN A 768 -20.11 -10.75 -33.15
N LEU A 769 -20.47 -10.01 -32.10
CA LEU A 769 -21.79 -10.14 -31.46
C LEU A 769 -22.92 -9.78 -32.44
N GLY A 770 -22.74 -8.72 -33.24
CA GLY A 770 -23.65 -8.37 -34.32
C GLY A 770 -23.81 -9.50 -35.36
N ASN A 771 -22.71 -10.17 -35.72
CA ASN A 771 -22.75 -11.34 -36.61
C ASN A 771 -23.56 -12.50 -36.01
N CYS A 772 -23.39 -12.79 -34.71
CA CYS A 772 -24.21 -13.81 -34.03
C CYS A 772 -25.70 -13.47 -34.11
N HIS A 773 -26.08 -12.23 -33.78
CA HIS A 773 -27.48 -11.78 -33.89
C HIS A 773 -28.02 -11.85 -35.32
N TYR A 774 -27.18 -11.53 -36.32
CA TYR A 774 -27.55 -11.66 -37.73
C TYR A 774 -27.89 -13.11 -38.11
N TYR A 775 -27.06 -14.08 -37.72
CA TYR A 775 -27.32 -15.51 -37.98
C TYR A 775 -28.54 -16.03 -37.19
N LEU A 776 -28.82 -15.45 -36.02
CA LEU A 776 -30.05 -15.71 -35.26
C LEU A 776 -31.29 -14.99 -35.81
N LYS A 777 -31.17 -14.24 -36.92
CA LYS A 777 -32.24 -13.41 -37.53
C LYS A 777 -32.79 -12.31 -36.61
N GLN A 778 -31.99 -11.88 -35.65
CA GLN A 778 -32.27 -10.78 -34.73
C GLN A 778 -31.69 -9.49 -35.31
N TYR A 779 -32.29 -9.01 -36.41
CA TYR A 779 -31.68 -7.97 -37.25
C TYR A 779 -31.59 -6.60 -36.55
N ASN A 780 -32.52 -6.27 -35.66
CA ASN A 780 -32.47 -5.00 -34.91
C ASN A 780 -31.33 -5.00 -33.88
N GLU A 781 -31.18 -6.11 -33.17
CA GLU A 781 -30.10 -6.35 -32.21
C GLU A 781 -28.75 -6.37 -32.93
N ALA A 782 -28.66 -7.00 -34.11
CA ALA A 782 -27.48 -7.00 -34.95
C ALA A 782 -27.06 -5.57 -35.34
N ILE A 783 -28.00 -4.74 -35.82
CA ILE A 783 -27.75 -3.34 -36.15
C ILE A 783 -27.22 -2.58 -34.94
N SER A 784 -27.88 -2.70 -33.78
CA SER A 784 -27.45 -2.02 -32.55
C SER A 784 -26.00 -2.35 -32.16
N GLN A 785 -25.56 -3.59 -32.34
CA GLN A 785 -24.19 -4.00 -32.04
C GLN A 785 -23.20 -3.50 -33.10
N TYR A 786 -23.56 -3.51 -34.38
CA TYR A 786 -22.73 -2.92 -35.42
C TYR A 786 -22.56 -1.41 -35.25
N GLU A 787 -23.59 -0.70 -34.80
CA GLU A 787 -23.52 0.73 -34.48
C GLU A 787 -22.59 1.00 -33.30
N LYS A 788 -22.62 0.15 -32.26
CA LYS A 788 -21.66 0.22 -31.15
C LYS A 788 -20.22 -0.02 -31.62
N ALA A 789 -20.01 -0.96 -32.55
CA ALA A 789 -18.70 -1.15 -33.17
C ALA A 789 -18.24 0.10 -33.93
N LEU A 790 -19.14 0.75 -34.69
CA LEU A 790 -18.84 1.98 -35.42
C LEU A 790 -18.65 3.22 -34.53
N ALA A 791 -19.26 3.24 -33.35
CA ALA A 791 -19.02 4.28 -32.35
C ALA A 791 -17.59 4.21 -31.80
N ILE A 792 -17.00 3.01 -31.74
CA ILE A 792 -15.61 2.80 -31.32
C ILE A 792 -14.65 2.99 -32.49
N ASN A 793 -14.96 2.41 -33.65
CA ASN A 793 -14.17 2.52 -34.88
C ASN A 793 -15.06 2.91 -36.07
N PRO A 794 -15.16 4.22 -36.39
CA PRO A 794 -16.01 4.71 -37.48
C PRO A 794 -15.70 4.10 -38.86
N ASP A 795 -14.45 3.64 -39.06
CA ASP A 795 -13.96 3.07 -40.32
C ASP A 795 -14.14 1.54 -40.41
N HIS A 796 -14.89 0.91 -39.49
CA HIS A 796 -15.12 -0.54 -39.50
C HIS A 796 -16.02 -0.98 -40.68
N ALA A 797 -15.41 -1.16 -41.86
CA ALA A 797 -16.08 -1.38 -43.14
C ALA A 797 -17.04 -2.58 -43.16
N ASN A 798 -16.73 -3.65 -42.42
CA ASN A 798 -17.58 -4.83 -42.32
C ASN A 798 -18.88 -4.55 -41.55
N SER A 799 -18.84 -3.72 -40.50
CA SER A 799 -20.05 -3.33 -39.75
C SER A 799 -20.96 -2.45 -40.60
N GLN A 800 -20.39 -1.48 -41.32
CA GLN A 800 -21.17 -0.65 -42.26
C GLN A 800 -21.86 -1.48 -43.35
N ARG A 801 -21.17 -2.50 -43.88
CA ARG A 801 -21.72 -3.44 -44.87
C ARG A 801 -22.84 -4.29 -44.26
N ASN A 802 -22.63 -4.83 -43.07
CA ASN A 802 -23.58 -5.75 -42.44
C ASN A 802 -24.85 -5.04 -41.94
N ILE A 803 -24.78 -3.75 -41.58
CA ILE A 803 -25.98 -2.93 -41.31
C ILE A 803 -26.87 -2.86 -42.56
N LYS A 804 -26.29 -2.58 -43.74
CA LYS A 804 -27.05 -2.56 -45.01
C LYS A 804 -27.70 -3.91 -45.33
N ALA A 805 -27.01 -5.01 -45.01
CA ALA A 805 -27.56 -6.35 -45.17
C ALA A 805 -28.75 -6.61 -44.22
N CYS A 806 -28.65 -6.18 -42.96
CA CYS A 806 -29.76 -6.28 -41.99
C CYS A 806 -30.98 -5.48 -42.43
N LEU A 807 -30.78 -4.23 -42.87
CA LEU A 807 -31.87 -3.36 -43.33
C LEU A 807 -32.63 -3.97 -44.52
N LYS A 808 -31.91 -4.59 -45.46
CA LYS A 808 -32.54 -5.31 -46.58
C LYS A 808 -33.42 -6.48 -46.12
N HIS A 809 -33.07 -7.16 -45.03
CA HIS A 809 -33.88 -8.24 -44.46
C HIS A 809 -35.09 -7.73 -43.65
N LEU A 810 -35.05 -6.49 -43.16
CA LEU A 810 -36.18 -5.85 -42.47
C LEU A 810 -37.19 -5.21 -43.43
N GLU A 811 -36.78 -4.93 -44.67
CA GLU A 811 -37.63 -4.42 -45.76
C GLU A 811 -38.36 -5.53 -46.56
N GLN A 812 -38.01 -6.81 -46.32
CA GLN A 812 -38.63 -7.99 -46.93
C GLN A 812 -39.59 -8.66 -45.95
#